data_AF-A0AAU8N061-F1
#
_entry.id   AF-A0AAU8N061-F1
#
_cell.length_a   1.000
_cell.length_b   1.000
_cell.length_c   1.000
_cell.angle_alpha   90.00
_cell.angle_beta   90.00
_cell.angle_gamma   90.00
#
_symmetry.space_group_name_H-M   'P 1'
#
loop_
_entity.id
_entity.type
_entity.pdbx_description
1 polymer ?
#
loop_
_entity_poly.entity_id
_entity_poly.type
_entity_poly.pdbx_seq_one_letter_code
_entity_poly.pdbx_strand_id
1 'polypeptide(L)'
;MRNKIQTGAAVALGLALGACSAPHPPAGATRAPDASAFAAPAAPVWQPAHAQAPSRLAGLADRGELLSYARATPARRESGMLWHRLGGISQAHARAAAAGGRLRVTTPSGQLLDYVYEEQVRHDNGDWTWIGRAASGDSGLRASVTFGAEAVFGTFAVPGQAAMRLVTRGGAAWAVEVDPGAAQAAATAASAPDYLIPPTVAAGKLPDAPAAANTDPQMRLIDVVVGYTERAPQSVVMTHLNDMMSFANSILRGSGVKARLRMVNARYVDYYVNDANDQITLQKLTGSPTVAPDPAFAGLRAAREQFGGDLAVLVRDMVGVTTPGCGASWLLGAHLKGIDAGDAAYGYSVVKNASGCSDMYFLHQIAHNLGAQHDSATAGAGGSVEYGAYPYSFDYVGATFHTALATSSTTRPMQTLSNPRRTCAYGGDEGPPPPCGTAEADNVRTLQQTIPIVSRFRRKLTRGGFARYDTDGDGEPELFWRNKGQQMFAYWGGMRPSGSSQAFGMVSTYRVAGIGDFTGDGRADVLWRSDLDRFLVLWVAAGEGFEQRIVGGYEPGMHIVGVGDFNRDERYDLLWRNFATGQMKIWAMREERIVEQAVAPMPGWMEILAIGDFNGDGYSDVVYADGANVNLYVNEAMRFTGAVVAGHPGWTYVATGDYNGDGRDDMYWANPAGTTLSRWVMDGPRIVANPTQALPDGHALVGIVRGPGYRAEADLIWDVPKGSANVDERSIARQFLVNGMDFVYYDRYPVYWEIVPMR
;
A
#
# COMPACT_ATOMS: atom_id res chain seq x y z
N MET A 1 -0.76 -60.56 37.69
CA MET A 1 -2.23 -60.77 37.62
C MET A 1 -2.68 -60.21 36.27
N ARG A 2 -3.21 -61.03 35.35
CA ARG A 2 -4.66 -61.07 34.99
C ARG A 2 -5.22 -59.65 34.72
N ASN A 3 -5.89 -59.29 33.64
CA ASN A 3 -6.64 -60.00 32.60
C ASN A 3 -7.14 -58.89 31.62
N LYS A 4 -7.14 -59.06 30.28
CA LYS A 4 -8.29 -59.48 29.41
C LYS A 4 -9.43 -58.43 29.33
N ILE A 5 -10.10 -58.08 28.22
CA ILE A 5 -10.53 -58.76 26.96
C ILE A 5 -11.06 -57.64 26.00
N GLN A 6 -10.67 -57.58 24.70
CA GLN A 6 -11.41 -57.90 23.43
C GLN A 6 -12.85 -57.34 23.29
N THR A 7 -13.40 -56.91 22.14
CA THR A 7 -13.46 -57.41 20.73
C THR A 7 -14.03 -56.27 19.84
N GLY A 8 -13.63 -56.04 18.56
CA GLY A 8 -14.13 -56.66 17.30
C GLY A 8 -15.50 -56.11 16.85
N ALA A 9 -15.89 -55.89 15.58
CA ALA A 9 -15.32 -56.07 14.25
C ALA A 9 -16.24 -55.38 13.18
N ALA A 10 -15.61 -54.87 12.11
CA ALA A 10 -15.92 -54.92 10.67
C ALA A 10 -17.36 -55.07 10.05
N VAL A 11 -17.60 -54.20 9.05
CA VAL A 11 -18.13 -54.43 7.67
C VAL A 11 -19.65 -54.61 7.43
N ALA A 12 -20.24 -53.80 6.52
CA ALA A 12 -20.83 -54.24 5.23
C ALA A 12 -21.58 -53.14 4.44
N LEU A 13 -21.39 -53.17 3.11
CA LEU A 13 -22.07 -52.45 2.02
C LEU A 13 -23.57 -52.77 1.89
N GLY A 14 -24.36 -51.88 1.26
CA GLY A 14 -25.64 -52.24 0.64
C GLY A 14 -26.39 -51.08 -0.04
N LEU A 15 -26.30 -51.00 -1.36
CA LEU A 15 -27.17 -50.22 -2.26
C LEU A 15 -28.47 -51.01 -2.57
N ALA A 16 -29.63 -50.34 -2.69
CA ALA A 16 -30.72 -50.73 -3.61
C ALA A 16 -31.78 -49.63 -3.79
N LEU A 17 -32.22 -49.51 -5.06
CA LEU A 17 -33.23 -48.61 -5.65
C LEU A 17 -34.68 -49.11 -5.47
N GLY A 18 -35.68 -48.23 -5.68
CA GLY A 18 -37.06 -48.63 -5.98
C GLY A 18 -38.02 -47.43 -6.12
N ALA A 19 -38.76 -47.36 -7.23
CA ALA A 19 -39.43 -46.16 -7.76
C ALA A 19 -40.98 -46.28 -7.85
N CYS A 20 -41.62 -45.10 -8.02
CA CYS A 20 -42.88 -44.78 -8.73
C CYS A 20 -44.26 -45.24 -8.21
N SER A 21 -45.19 -44.27 -8.10
CA SER A 21 -46.51 -44.26 -8.81
C SER A 21 -47.31 -42.94 -8.60
N ALA A 22 -47.95 -42.47 -9.68
CA ALA A 22 -49.06 -41.48 -9.73
C ALA A 22 -50.19 -42.14 -10.58
N PRO A 23 -51.51 -41.76 -10.50
CA PRO A 23 -52.05 -40.59 -11.25
C PRO A 23 -53.39 -39.91 -10.77
N HIS A 24 -53.52 -38.59 -11.04
CA HIS A 24 -54.65 -37.73 -11.53
C HIS A 24 -56.04 -37.46 -10.81
N PRO A 25 -56.72 -36.30 -11.12
CA PRO A 25 -57.70 -35.53 -10.28
C PRO A 25 -59.16 -35.48 -10.88
N PRO A 26 -60.19 -34.66 -10.44
CA PRO A 26 -60.29 -33.17 -10.56
C PRO A 26 -61.20 -32.35 -9.56
N ALA A 27 -61.00 -31.01 -9.59
CA ALA A 27 -61.91 -29.83 -9.47
C ALA A 27 -62.82 -29.50 -8.24
N GLY A 28 -62.72 -28.24 -7.78
CA GLY A 28 -63.75 -27.50 -7.02
C GLY A 28 -63.22 -26.26 -6.29
N ALA A 29 -63.57 -25.06 -6.76
CA ALA A 29 -62.92 -23.77 -6.43
C ALA A 29 -63.47 -23.02 -5.19
N THR A 30 -62.59 -22.32 -4.46
CA THR A 30 -62.86 -20.99 -3.87
C THR A 30 -61.57 -20.18 -3.75
N ARG A 31 -61.67 -18.90 -4.12
CA ARG A 31 -60.64 -17.88 -4.35
C ARG A 31 -60.02 -17.35 -3.04
N ALA A 32 -58.68 -17.22 -3.00
CA ALA A 32 -57.93 -16.47 -1.99
C ALA A 32 -57.17 -15.30 -2.67
N PRO A 33 -56.90 -14.19 -1.95
CA PRO A 33 -56.61 -12.89 -2.55
C PRO A 33 -55.18 -12.76 -3.09
N ASP A 34 -55.02 -11.78 -3.98
CA ASP A 34 -53.85 -11.45 -4.78
C ASP A 34 -52.54 -11.41 -3.99
N ALA A 35 -51.66 -12.37 -4.29
CA ALA A 35 -50.22 -12.20 -4.13
C ALA A 35 -49.73 -11.32 -5.28
N SER A 36 -49.78 -10.01 -5.10
CA SER A 36 -49.04 -9.07 -5.94
C SER A 36 -47.57 -9.47 -5.90
N ALA A 37 -47.07 -9.94 -7.05
CA ALA A 37 -45.67 -10.14 -7.30
C ALA A 37 -44.91 -8.86 -6.95
N PHE A 38 -44.09 -8.91 -5.90
CA PHE A 38 -43.00 -7.96 -5.76
C PHE A 38 -42.04 -8.26 -6.90
N ALA A 39 -42.17 -7.51 -7.99
CA ALA A 39 -41.09 -7.33 -8.95
C ALA A 39 -39.85 -6.94 -8.15
N ALA A 40 -38.76 -7.68 -8.34
CA ALA A 40 -37.47 -7.28 -7.80
C ALA A 40 -37.23 -5.83 -8.20
N PRO A 41 -36.93 -4.91 -7.26
CA PRO A 41 -36.57 -3.56 -7.65
C PRO A 41 -35.35 -3.66 -8.55
N ALA A 42 -35.41 -2.99 -9.71
CA ALA A 42 -34.25 -2.80 -10.56
C ALA A 42 -33.10 -2.30 -9.69
N ALA A 43 -31.93 -2.93 -9.83
CA ALA A 43 -30.73 -2.53 -9.12
C ALA A 43 -30.55 -1.01 -9.27
N PRO A 44 -30.43 -0.25 -8.17
CA PRO A 44 -30.12 1.16 -8.28
C PRO A 44 -28.79 1.28 -9.02
N VAL A 45 -28.83 2.02 -10.14
CA VAL A 45 -27.62 2.45 -10.84
C VAL A 45 -26.86 3.35 -9.86
N TRP A 46 -25.85 2.77 -9.22
CA TRP A 46 -24.94 3.47 -8.34
C TRP A 46 -24.16 4.52 -9.15
N GLN A 47 -24.35 5.79 -8.80
CA GLN A 47 -23.39 6.82 -9.16
C GLN A 47 -22.31 6.86 -8.06
N PRO A 48 -21.02 6.69 -8.38
CA PRO A 48 -19.97 6.59 -7.38
C PRO A 48 -19.77 7.91 -6.62
N ALA A 49 -19.61 7.82 -5.29
CA ALA A 49 -19.51 8.91 -4.32
C ALA A 49 -18.24 9.80 -4.41
N HIS A 50 -17.53 9.72 -5.53
CA HIS A 50 -16.73 10.80 -6.07
C HIS A 50 -16.94 10.82 -7.59
N ALA A 51 -17.54 11.89 -8.10
CA ALA A 51 -17.03 12.40 -9.35
C ALA A 51 -15.57 12.76 -9.07
N GLN A 52 -14.63 11.87 -9.45
CA GLN A 52 -13.22 12.25 -9.59
C GLN A 52 -13.25 13.59 -10.31
N ALA A 53 -12.59 14.62 -9.78
CA ALA A 53 -12.42 15.84 -10.56
C ALA A 53 -11.90 15.38 -11.93
N PRO A 54 -12.65 15.62 -13.03
CA PRO A 54 -12.25 15.11 -14.32
C PRO A 54 -10.86 15.67 -14.58
N SER A 55 -9.92 14.79 -14.95
CA SER A 55 -8.58 15.24 -15.31
C SER A 55 -8.74 16.35 -16.34
N ARG A 56 -8.07 17.49 -16.12
CA ARG A 56 -8.15 18.61 -17.07
C ARG A 56 -7.70 18.21 -18.47
N LEU A 57 -6.84 17.18 -18.56
CA LEU A 57 -6.34 16.61 -19.81
C LEU A 57 -7.16 15.43 -20.34
N ALA A 58 -8.06 14.86 -19.52
CA ALA A 58 -8.85 13.68 -19.89
C ALA A 58 -10.37 13.88 -19.83
N GLY A 59 -10.83 15.08 -20.23
CA GLY A 59 -12.24 15.44 -20.30
C GLY A 59 -12.98 15.00 -21.58
N LEU A 60 -12.37 14.19 -22.46
CA LEU A 60 -13.04 13.76 -23.69
C LEU A 60 -14.24 12.85 -23.35
N ALA A 61 -15.40 13.12 -23.95
CA ALA A 61 -16.56 12.24 -23.83
C ALA A 61 -16.26 10.83 -24.33
N ASP A 62 -16.89 9.82 -23.74
CA ASP A 62 -16.75 8.45 -24.21
C ASP A 62 -17.42 8.30 -25.59
N ARG A 63 -16.61 8.01 -26.60
CA ARG A 63 -17.02 7.77 -27.98
C ARG A 63 -16.67 6.34 -28.45
N GLY A 64 -16.41 5.44 -27.50
CA GLY A 64 -15.89 4.10 -27.76
C GLY A 64 -14.37 4.05 -27.99
N GLU A 65 -13.64 5.13 -27.72
CA GLU A 65 -12.18 5.21 -27.84
C GLU A 65 -11.57 5.97 -26.66
N LEU A 66 -10.41 5.50 -26.19
CA LEU A 66 -9.62 6.18 -25.16
C LEU A 66 -8.96 7.46 -25.67
N LEU A 67 -8.37 7.41 -26.88
CA LEU A 67 -7.45 8.44 -27.38
C LEU A 67 -8.02 9.13 -28.62
N SER A 68 -7.79 10.44 -28.71
CA SER A 68 -7.97 11.21 -29.94
C SER A 68 -6.64 11.83 -30.35
N TYR A 69 -6.23 11.65 -31.60
CA TYR A 69 -5.01 12.25 -32.15
C TYR A 69 -5.28 13.59 -32.83
N ALA A 70 -4.40 14.58 -32.64
CA ALA A 70 -4.50 15.87 -33.30
C ALA A 70 -4.07 15.76 -34.78
N ARG A 71 -5.03 15.56 -35.69
CA ARG A 71 -4.78 15.36 -37.14
C ARG A 71 -4.03 16.51 -37.82
N ALA A 72 -4.04 17.71 -37.23
CA ALA A 72 -3.37 18.90 -37.77
C ALA A 72 -1.90 19.04 -37.34
N THR A 73 -1.40 18.18 -36.46
CA THR A 73 -0.03 18.28 -35.92
C THR A 73 0.79 17.05 -36.32
N PRO A 74 1.81 17.21 -37.19
CA PRO A 74 2.74 16.13 -37.50
C PRO A 74 3.43 15.60 -36.23
N ALA A 75 3.75 14.30 -36.23
CA ALA A 75 4.53 13.69 -35.16
C ALA A 75 5.91 14.37 -35.05
N ARG A 76 6.35 14.66 -33.82
CA ARG A 76 7.68 15.21 -33.57
C ARG A 76 8.67 14.07 -33.38
N ARG A 77 9.83 14.15 -34.05
CA ARG A 77 10.95 13.22 -33.84
C ARG A 77 11.90 13.85 -32.83
N GLU A 78 12.05 13.24 -31.67
CA GLU A 78 12.92 13.74 -30.60
C GLU A 78 13.58 12.53 -29.91
N SER A 79 14.92 12.54 -29.85
CA SER A 79 15.73 11.55 -29.13
C SER A 79 15.39 10.08 -29.43
N GLY A 80 15.13 9.78 -30.70
CA GLY A 80 14.81 8.42 -31.15
C GLY A 80 13.37 7.98 -30.88
N MET A 81 12.48 8.90 -30.53
CA MET A 81 11.05 8.66 -30.30
C MET A 81 10.17 9.49 -31.24
N LEU A 82 8.98 8.98 -31.54
CA LEU A 82 7.89 9.68 -32.22
C LEU A 82 6.87 10.17 -31.17
N TRP A 83 6.66 11.48 -31.13
CA TRP A 83 5.74 12.13 -30.22
C TRP A 83 4.50 12.60 -30.96
N HIS A 84 3.37 11.95 -30.67
CA HIS A 84 2.06 12.23 -31.28
C HIS A 84 1.21 13.05 -30.31
N ARG A 85 0.90 14.28 -30.70
CA ARG A 85 0.06 15.16 -29.86
C ARG A 85 -1.36 14.62 -29.80
N LEU A 86 -1.89 14.46 -28.60
CA LEU A 86 -3.29 14.08 -28.41
C LEU A 86 -4.19 15.31 -28.52
N GLY A 87 -5.32 15.14 -29.18
CA GLY A 87 -6.44 16.07 -29.17
C GLY A 87 -7.35 15.90 -27.95
N GLY A 88 -7.22 14.79 -27.22
CA GLY A 88 -7.92 14.54 -25.97
C GLY A 88 -7.83 13.08 -25.53
N ILE A 89 -8.09 12.83 -24.25
CA ILE A 89 -8.16 11.50 -23.63
C ILE A 89 -9.53 11.34 -22.97
N SER A 90 -10.15 10.17 -23.07
CA SER A 90 -11.43 9.89 -22.43
C SER A 90 -11.26 9.10 -21.14
N GLN A 91 -11.24 9.79 -20.00
CA GLN A 91 -11.31 9.15 -18.69
C GLN A 91 -12.62 8.38 -18.50
N ALA A 92 -13.71 8.85 -19.11
CA ALA A 92 -14.99 8.15 -19.11
C ALA A 92 -14.89 6.78 -19.80
N HIS A 93 -14.20 6.69 -20.93
CA HIS A 93 -13.98 5.42 -21.62
C HIS A 93 -13.17 4.43 -20.77
N ALA A 94 -12.10 4.88 -20.10
CA ALA A 94 -11.32 4.02 -19.20
C ALA A 94 -12.15 3.50 -18.01
N ARG A 95 -13.06 4.33 -17.47
CA ARG A 95 -13.99 3.90 -16.42
C ARG A 95 -15.02 2.90 -16.94
N ALA A 96 -15.59 3.15 -18.11
CA ALA A 96 -16.50 2.22 -18.77
C ALA A 96 -15.80 0.89 -19.04
N ALA A 97 -14.52 0.91 -19.42
CA ALA A 97 -13.70 -0.29 -19.62
C ALA A 97 -13.45 -1.08 -18.33
N ALA A 98 -13.32 -0.43 -17.18
CA ALA A 98 -13.23 -1.11 -15.88
C ALA A 98 -14.53 -1.88 -15.56
N ALA A 99 -15.70 -1.30 -15.86
CA ALA A 99 -16.99 -1.96 -15.66
C ALA A 99 -17.31 -3.01 -16.75
N GLY A 100 -16.94 -2.72 -18.00
CA GLY A 100 -17.20 -3.56 -19.17
C GLY A 100 -16.13 -4.64 -19.42
N GLY A 101 -15.06 -4.66 -18.64
CA GLY A 101 -14.02 -5.69 -18.65
C GLY A 101 -12.97 -5.58 -19.77
N ARG A 102 -13.06 -4.60 -20.67
CA ARG A 102 -12.10 -4.42 -21.78
C ARG A 102 -11.84 -2.96 -22.12
N LEU A 103 -10.58 -2.64 -22.40
CA LEU A 103 -10.14 -1.34 -22.89
C LEU A 103 -9.54 -1.49 -24.29
N ARG A 104 -10.07 -0.72 -25.26
CA ARG A 104 -9.54 -0.65 -26.62
C ARG A 104 -8.80 0.65 -26.85
N VAL A 105 -7.60 0.54 -27.43
CA VAL A 105 -6.72 1.69 -27.69
C VAL A 105 -6.17 1.58 -29.09
N THR A 106 -6.38 2.61 -29.91
CA THR A 106 -5.81 2.68 -31.25
C THR A 106 -4.47 3.41 -31.18
N THR A 107 -3.39 2.80 -31.68
CA THR A 107 -2.07 3.44 -31.79
C THR A 107 -2.09 4.59 -32.80
N PRO A 108 -1.10 5.49 -32.80
CA PRO A 108 -0.95 6.51 -33.85
C PRO A 108 -0.88 5.93 -35.28
N SER A 109 -0.34 4.72 -35.43
CA SER A 109 -0.28 3.99 -36.71
C SER A 109 -1.61 3.35 -37.13
N GLY A 110 -2.64 3.37 -36.28
CA GLY A 110 -3.96 2.81 -36.54
C GLY A 110 -4.14 1.36 -36.10
N GLN A 111 -3.15 0.76 -35.44
CA GLN A 111 -3.26 -0.58 -34.86
C GLN A 111 -4.22 -0.54 -33.68
N LEU A 112 -5.23 -1.41 -33.68
CA LEU A 112 -6.14 -1.56 -32.55
C LEU A 112 -5.54 -2.52 -31.52
N LEU A 113 -5.33 -2.03 -30.31
CA LEU A 113 -4.93 -2.79 -29.14
C LEU A 113 -6.17 -3.08 -28.29
N ASP A 114 -6.23 -4.28 -27.72
CA ASP A 114 -7.36 -4.74 -26.90
C ASP A 114 -6.82 -5.38 -25.63
N TYR A 115 -7.26 -4.87 -24.48
CA TYR A 115 -6.80 -5.28 -23.17
C TYR A 115 -7.98 -5.71 -22.30
N VAL A 116 -7.83 -6.85 -21.64
CA VAL A 116 -8.75 -7.33 -20.61
C VAL A 116 -8.41 -6.63 -19.29
N TYR A 117 -9.43 -6.07 -18.64
CA TYR A 117 -9.31 -5.46 -17.32
C TYR A 117 -8.83 -6.48 -16.29
N GLU A 118 -7.91 -6.07 -15.41
CA GLU A 118 -7.46 -6.87 -14.28
C GLU A 118 -7.80 -6.22 -12.95
N GLU A 119 -7.44 -4.94 -12.78
CA GLU A 119 -7.64 -4.24 -11.53
C GLU A 119 -7.66 -2.72 -11.75
N GLN A 120 -8.14 -2.03 -10.72
CA GLN A 120 -8.03 -0.60 -10.57
C GLN A 120 -7.29 -0.31 -9.27
N VAL A 121 -6.34 0.63 -9.31
CA VAL A 121 -5.64 1.13 -8.14
C VAL A 121 -6.09 2.57 -7.88
N ARG A 122 -6.42 2.86 -6.62
CA ARG A 122 -6.56 4.24 -6.14
C ARG A 122 -5.29 4.61 -5.40
N HIS A 123 -4.86 5.84 -5.59
CA HIS A 123 -3.66 6.39 -4.96
C HIS A 123 -4.06 7.47 -3.97
N ASP A 124 -3.26 7.62 -2.93
CA ASP A 124 -3.44 8.56 -1.82
C ASP A 124 -3.72 9.99 -2.28
N ASN A 125 -3.10 10.44 -3.38
CA ASN A 125 -3.26 11.79 -3.93
C ASN A 125 -4.55 11.98 -4.76
N GLY A 126 -5.42 10.97 -4.81
CA GLY A 126 -6.67 10.97 -5.59
C GLY A 126 -6.49 10.54 -7.05
N ASP A 127 -5.26 10.23 -7.48
CA ASP A 127 -5.03 9.60 -8.77
C ASP A 127 -5.62 8.20 -8.79
N TRP A 128 -5.86 7.67 -9.98
CA TRP A 128 -6.24 6.27 -10.12
C TRP A 128 -5.66 5.67 -11.38
N THR A 129 -5.34 4.38 -11.31
CA THR A 129 -4.78 3.61 -12.42
C THR A 129 -5.73 2.53 -12.85
N TRP A 130 -6.01 2.47 -14.16
CA TRP A 130 -6.59 1.30 -14.81
C TRP A 130 -5.47 0.33 -15.21
N ILE A 131 -5.61 -0.96 -14.91
CA ILE A 131 -4.60 -1.97 -15.24
C ILE A 131 -5.26 -3.13 -15.98
N GLY A 132 -4.58 -3.61 -17.02
CA GLY A 132 -5.04 -4.75 -17.82
C GLY A 132 -3.91 -5.55 -18.46
N ARG A 133 -4.30 -6.66 -19.09
CA ARG A 133 -3.43 -7.52 -19.91
C ARG A 133 -3.94 -7.63 -21.33
N ALA A 134 -3.07 -7.90 -22.29
CA ALA A 134 -3.49 -8.05 -23.68
C ALA A 134 -4.51 -9.18 -23.83
N ALA A 135 -5.56 -8.92 -24.61
CA ALA A 135 -6.59 -9.91 -24.89
C ALA A 135 -6.10 -11.05 -25.81
N SER A 136 -4.92 -10.91 -26.42
CA SER A 136 -4.28 -11.96 -27.21
C SER A 136 -3.99 -13.22 -26.39
N GLY A 137 -3.97 -13.13 -25.06
CA GLY A 137 -3.65 -14.23 -24.17
C GLY A 137 -2.16 -14.32 -23.81
N ASP A 138 -1.31 -13.42 -24.33
CA ASP A 138 0.08 -13.27 -23.87
C ASP A 138 0.08 -12.69 -22.44
N SER A 139 0.40 -13.52 -21.45
CA SER A 139 0.35 -13.15 -20.02
C SER A 139 1.34 -12.05 -19.63
N GLY A 140 2.38 -11.86 -20.47
CA GLY A 140 3.39 -10.83 -20.30
C GLY A 140 3.16 -9.54 -21.09
N LEU A 141 2.05 -9.35 -21.82
CA LEU A 141 1.73 -8.07 -22.45
C LEU A 141 0.74 -7.30 -21.56
N ARG A 142 1.17 -6.16 -21.01
CA ARG A 142 0.42 -5.42 -19.98
C ARG A 142 0.14 -3.98 -20.38
N ALA A 143 -0.93 -3.43 -19.82
CA ALA A 143 -1.28 -2.03 -19.98
C ALA A 143 -1.63 -1.38 -18.64
N SER A 144 -1.22 -0.13 -18.48
CA SER A 144 -1.64 0.78 -17.42
C SER A 144 -2.02 2.13 -18.00
N VAL A 145 -2.97 2.81 -17.36
CA VAL A 145 -3.17 4.24 -17.55
C VAL A 145 -3.60 4.87 -16.23
N THR A 146 -2.83 5.86 -15.80
CA THR A 146 -3.02 6.60 -14.56
C THR A 146 -3.54 8.00 -14.87
N PHE A 147 -4.66 8.35 -14.26
CA PHE A 147 -5.28 9.66 -14.39
C PHE A 147 -5.13 10.43 -13.08
N GLY A 148 -4.47 11.58 -13.18
CA GLY A 148 -4.44 12.58 -12.12
C GLY A 148 -5.13 13.87 -12.53
N ALA A 149 -5.24 14.79 -11.57
CA ALA A 149 -5.95 16.06 -11.76
C ALA A 149 -5.39 16.88 -12.93
N GLU A 150 -4.06 16.87 -13.10
CA GLU A 150 -3.33 17.69 -14.06
C GLU A 150 -2.49 16.88 -15.07
N ALA A 151 -2.49 15.55 -14.95
CA ALA A 151 -1.66 14.67 -15.78
C ALA A 151 -2.34 13.35 -16.11
N VAL A 152 -1.91 12.76 -17.22
CA VAL A 152 -2.16 11.37 -17.58
C VAL A 152 -0.85 10.73 -17.99
N PHE A 153 -0.57 9.56 -17.42
CA PHE A 153 0.56 8.70 -17.78
C PHE A 153 0.05 7.28 -18.03
N GLY A 154 0.78 6.48 -18.80
CA GLY A 154 0.40 5.10 -19.04
C GLY A 154 1.37 4.37 -19.94
N THR A 155 1.37 3.05 -19.86
CA THR A 155 2.14 2.18 -20.74
C THR A 155 1.21 1.16 -21.38
N PHE A 156 1.34 0.97 -22.69
CA PHE A 156 0.57 0.02 -23.48
C PHE A 156 1.53 -0.90 -24.22
N ALA A 157 1.65 -2.15 -23.77
CA ALA A 157 2.46 -3.14 -24.46
C ALA A 157 1.88 -3.45 -25.85
N VAL A 158 2.70 -3.28 -26.87
CA VAL A 158 2.31 -3.52 -28.27
C VAL A 158 2.88 -4.87 -28.71
N PRO A 159 2.07 -5.80 -29.24
CA PRO A 159 2.58 -7.08 -29.73
C PRO A 159 3.68 -6.90 -30.78
N GLY A 160 4.86 -7.47 -30.51
CA GLY A 160 6.01 -7.47 -31.42
C GLY A 160 6.75 -6.13 -31.55
N GLN A 161 6.43 -5.14 -30.71
CA GLN A 161 7.04 -3.81 -30.75
C GLN A 161 7.36 -3.32 -29.34
N ALA A 162 8.13 -2.23 -29.24
CA ALA A 162 8.28 -1.50 -27.99
C ALA A 162 6.91 -0.97 -27.52
N ALA A 163 6.73 -0.86 -26.21
CA ALA A 163 5.48 -0.34 -25.65
C ALA A 163 5.25 1.13 -26.06
N MET A 164 3.99 1.48 -26.33
CA MET A 164 3.56 2.86 -26.50
C MET A 164 3.34 3.48 -25.11
N ARG A 165 3.80 4.71 -24.88
CA ARG A 165 3.62 5.43 -23.61
C ARG A 165 2.68 6.62 -23.78
N LEU A 166 1.87 6.89 -22.77
CA LEU A 166 1.18 8.17 -22.59
C LEU A 166 2.01 9.03 -21.65
N VAL A 167 2.30 10.25 -22.07
CA VAL A 167 3.16 11.18 -21.32
C VAL A 167 2.50 12.54 -21.27
N THR A 168 2.46 13.14 -20.08
CA THR A 168 2.13 14.56 -19.92
C THR A 168 3.40 15.39 -19.92
N ARG A 169 3.56 16.29 -20.90
CA ARG A 169 4.72 17.18 -21.01
C ARG A 169 4.29 18.57 -21.48
N GLY A 170 4.71 19.60 -20.74
CA GLY A 170 4.38 21.00 -21.06
C GLY A 170 2.88 21.29 -21.01
N GLY A 171 2.14 20.64 -20.10
CA GLY A 171 0.68 20.79 -19.98
C GLY A 171 -0.13 20.16 -21.12
N ALA A 172 0.47 19.29 -21.93
CA ALA A 172 -0.21 18.55 -22.99
C ALA A 172 0.05 17.05 -22.85
N ALA A 173 -0.92 16.24 -23.30
CA ALA A 173 -0.78 14.79 -23.35
C ALA A 173 -0.27 14.33 -24.73
N TRP A 174 0.60 13.34 -24.71
CA TRP A 174 1.29 12.79 -25.87
C TRP A 174 1.21 11.27 -25.86
N ALA A 175 1.03 10.66 -27.03
CA ALA A 175 1.37 9.25 -27.24
C ALA A 175 2.78 9.18 -27.83
N VAL A 176 3.63 8.36 -27.22
CA VAL A 176 5.06 8.29 -27.53
C VAL A 176 5.42 6.86 -27.92
N GLU A 177 6.03 6.70 -29.08
CA GLU A 177 6.47 5.41 -29.63
C GLU A 177 7.96 5.49 -30.00
N VAL A 178 8.66 4.35 -30.00
CA VAL A 178 10.04 4.29 -30.50
C VAL A 178 10.03 4.60 -32.00
N ASP A 179 10.93 5.47 -32.44
CA ASP A 179 11.07 5.77 -33.86
C ASP A 179 11.71 4.58 -34.59
N PRO A 180 11.01 3.93 -35.53
CA PRO A 180 11.57 2.80 -36.28
C PRO A 180 12.84 3.18 -37.05
N GLY A 181 12.99 4.46 -37.44
CA GLY A 181 14.19 4.97 -38.12
C GLY A 181 15.38 5.23 -37.20
N ALA A 182 15.16 5.32 -35.89
CA ALA A 182 16.21 5.51 -34.89
C ALA A 182 16.77 4.18 -34.36
N ALA A 183 15.99 3.09 -34.44
CA ALA A 183 16.40 1.74 -34.03
C ALA A 183 17.66 1.25 -34.77
N GLN A 184 17.98 1.83 -35.93
CA GLN A 184 19.16 1.48 -36.73
C GLN A 184 20.46 2.18 -36.29
N ALA A 185 20.41 3.14 -35.35
CA ALA A 185 21.56 3.97 -34.96
C ALA A 185 22.13 3.65 -33.56
N ALA A 186 21.51 2.77 -32.77
CA ALA A 186 21.88 2.55 -31.35
C ALA A 186 22.66 1.25 -31.09
N ALA A 187 23.51 0.83 -32.03
CA ALA A 187 24.23 -0.45 -31.94
C ALA A 187 25.76 -0.30 -32.02
N THR A 188 26.41 0.49 -31.15
CA THR A 188 27.90 0.52 -31.06
C THR A 188 28.45 1.08 -29.73
N ALA A 189 27.85 0.78 -28.59
CA ALA A 189 28.55 0.94 -27.31
C ALA A 189 28.28 -0.25 -26.40
N ALA A 190 29.33 -0.96 -25.99
CA ALA A 190 29.25 -1.90 -24.89
C ALA A 190 28.86 -1.10 -23.64
N SER A 191 27.60 -1.19 -23.22
CA SER A 191 27.16 -0.59 -21.97
C SER A 191 27.82 -1.34 -20.82
N ALA A 192 28.37 -0.62 -19.84
CA ALA A 192 28.70 -1.21 -18.55
C ALA A 192 27.46 -1.92 -17.97
N PRO A 193 27.64 -2.96 -17.13
CA PRO A 193 26.52 -3.62 -16.49
C PRO A 193 25.63 -2.60 -15.78
N ASP A 194 24.31 -2.76 -15.84
CA ASP A 194 23.38 -1.89 -15.10
C ASP A 194 23.24 -2.31 -13.62
N TYR A 195 24.24 -3.02 -13.10
CA TYR A 195 24.35 -3.36 -11.70
C TYR A 195 25.78 -3.12 -11.18
N LEU A 196 25.87 -2.94 -9.86
CA LEU A 196 27.11 -2.99 -9.11
C LEU A 196 26.98 -4.03 -8.00
N ILE A 197 28.10 -4.63 -7.60
CA ILE A 197 28.14 -5.56 -6.49
C ILE A 197 28.45 -4.78 -5.22
N PRO A 198 27.63 -4.90 -4.15
CA PRO A 198 27.95 -4.30 -2.87
C PRO A 198 29.37 -4.67 -2.43
N PRO A 199 30.20 -3.70 -2.00
CA PRO A 199 31.54 -4.02 -1.51
C PRO A 199 31.44 -5.00 -0.34
N THR A 200 32.21 -6.09 -0.43
CA THR A 200 32.05 -7.30 0.38
C THR A 200 32.19 -7.08 1.89
N VAL A 201 31.36 -7.82 2.64
CA VAL A 201 31.90 -8.86 3.53
C VAL A 201 31.96 -10.17 2.71
N ALA A 202 33.06 -10.91 2.83
CA ALA A 202 33.58 -11.90 1.88
C ALA A 202 32.62 -13.03 1.43
N ALA A 203 32.84 -13.51 0.20
CA ALA A 203 32.15 -14.64 -0.42
C ALA A 203 32.43 -15.96 0.30
N GLY A 204 31.40 -16.50 0.95
CA GLY A 204 31.36 -17.87 1.44
C GLY A 204 30.11 -18.53 0.89
N LYS A 205 30.28 -19.49 -0.02
CA LYS A 205 29.19 -20.28 -0.62
C LYS A 205 28.28 -20.83 0.49
N LEU A 206 27.03 -20.39 0.56
CA LEU A 206 26.06 -21.00 1.45
C LEU A 206 25.75 -22.43 0.98
N PRO A 207 25.55 -23.40 1.89
CA PRO A 207 25.04 -24.70 1.50
C PRO A 207 23.68 -24.55 0.84
N ASP A 208 23.35 -25.42 -0.12
CA ASP A 208 22.03 -25.47 -0.75
C ASP A 208 20.97 -25.51 0.36
N ALA A 209 20.29 -24.38 0.57
CA ALA A 209 19.18 -24.33 1.50
C ALA A 209 18.13 -25.31 0.96
N PRO A 210 17.62 -26.25 1.79
CA PRO A 210 16.47 -27.03 1.37
C PRO A 210 15.40 -26.04 0.92
N ALA A 211 14.73 -26.35 -0.19
CA ALA A 211 13.60 -25.58 -0.65
C ALA A 211 12.53 -25.58 0.45
N ALA A 212 12.60 -24.61 1.37
CA ALA A 212 11.45 -24.19 2.11
C ALA A 212 10.51 -23.66 1.05
N ALA A 213 9.51 -24.48 0.70
CA ALA A 213 8.32 -23.95 0.08
C ALA A 213 7.88 -22.81 0.99
N ASN A 214 7.99 -21.58 0.49
CA ASN A 214 7.42 -20.44 1.16
C ASN A 214 5.90 -20.62 1.08
N THR A 215 5.36 -21.35 2.06
CA THR A 215 3.93 -21.59 2.23
C THR A 215 3.23 -20.41 2.86
N ASP A 216 3.93 -19.28 3.06
CA ASP A 216 3.28 -18.04 3.47
C ASP A 216 2.25 -17.63 2.40
N PRO A 217 0.95 -17.68 2.73
CA PRO A 217 -0.09 -17.27 1.81
C PRO A 217 -0.28 -15.75 1.79
N GLN A 218 0.37 -15.00 2.68
CA GLN A 218 0.17 -13.56 2.80
C GLN A 218 1.01 -12.77 1.77
N MET A 219 0.36 -11.81 1.10
CA MET A 219 1.00 -10.86 0.20
C MET A 219 1.95 -9.96 1.00
N ARG A 220 3.23 -9.89 0.62
CA ARG A 220 4.24 -9.11 1.33
C ARG A 220 4.37 -7.70 0.75
N LEU A 221 4.40 -6.68 1.61
CA LEU A 221 4.62 -5.29 1.21
C LEU A 221 6.11 -4.94 1.24
N ILE A 222 6.61 -4.36 0.15
CA ILE A 222 7.95 -3.77 0.08
C ILE A 222 7.77 -2.26 0.01
N ASP A 223 8.25 -1.55 1.02
CA ASP A 223 8.12 -0.10 1.11
C ASP A 223 9.24 0.56 0.32
N VAL A 224 8.86 1.50 -0.55
CA VAL A 224 9.78 2.16 -1.48
C VAL A 224 9.70 3.66 -1.26
N VAL A 225 10.85 4.28 -1.00
CA VAL A 225 11.00 5.74 -1.06
C VAL A 225 11.52 6.12 -2.45
N VAL A 226 10.84 7.06 -3.11
CA VAL A 226 11.21 7.48 -4.46
C VAL A 226 11.78 8.88 -4.43
N GLY A 227 13.06 9.02 -4.78
CA GLY A 227 13.64 10.31 -5.13
C GLY A 227 13.35 10.65 -6.58
N TYR A 228 13.04 11.91 -6.90
CA TYR A 228 12.84 12.35 -8.28
C TYR A 228 13.58 13.64 -8.58
N THR A 229 14.08 13.78 -9.81
CA THR A 229 14.75 15.02 -10.28
C THR A 229 13.91 15.85 -11.25
N GLU A 230 12.73 15.32 -11.66
CA GLU A 230 11.80 16.00 -12.57
C GLU A 230 11.35 17.35 -12.00
N ARG A 231 11.52 18.42 -12.78
CA ARG A 231 11.08 19.78 -12.41
C ARG A 231 9.71 20.07 -13.02
N ALA A 232 8.69 19.41 -12.49
CA ALA A 232 7.28 19.60 -12.85
C ALA A 232 6.43 19.87 -11.61
N PRO A 233 5.17 20.37 -11.77
CA PRO A 233 4.24 20.45 -10.65
C PRO A 233 4.11 19.09 -9.95
N GLN A 234 4.03 19.11 -8.62
CA GLN A 234 4.01 17.89 -7.81
C GLN A 234 2.90 16.91 -8.22
N SER A 235 1.74 17.42 -8.63
CA SER A 235 0.62 16.65 -9.19
C SER A 235 1.05 15.79 -10.39
N VAL A 236 1.78 16.38 -11.34
CA VAL A 236 2.26 15.70 -12.55
C VAL A 236 3.28 14.62 -12.21
N VAL A 237 4.25 14.95 -11.35
CA VAL A 237 5.29 14.00 -10.92
C VAL A 237 4.65 12.80 -10.20
N MET A 238 3.74 13.05 -9.26
CA MET A 238 3.10 11.97 -8.52
C MET A 238 2.28 11.06 -9.44
N THR A 239 1.53 11.60 -10.41
CA THR A 239 0.82 10.78 -11.39
C THR A 239 1.77 9.89 -12.20
N HIS A 240 2.95 10.39 -12.56
CA HIS A 240 3.96 9.60 -13.26
C HIS A 240 4.52 8.48 -12.37
N LEU A 241 4.92 8.79 -11.14
CA LEU A 241 5.46 7.80 -10.20
C LEU A 241 4.42 6.74 -9.81
N ASN A 242 3.15 7.13 -9.67
CA ASN A 242 2.03 6.23 -9.42
C ASN A 242 1.81 5.26 -10.59
N ASP A 243 1.97 5.71 -11.83
CA ASP A 243 1.90 4.86 -13.02
C ASP A 243 3.04 3.83 -13.04
N MET A 244 4.29 4.28 -12.82
CA MET A 244 5.46 3.39 -12.73
C MET A 244 5.29 2.32 -11.65
N MET A 245 4.83 2.73 -10.46
CA MET A 245 4.59 1.82 -9.32
C MET A 245 3.49 0.80 -9.63
N SER A 246 2.38 1.26 -10.22
CA SER A 246 1.26 0.42 -10.62
C SER A 246 1.66 -0.58 -11.71
N PHE A 247 2.42 -0.13 -12.69
CA PHE A 247 2.92 -0.98 -13.77
C PHE A 247 3.87 -2.05 -13.24
N ALA A 248 4.83 -1.70 -12.38
CA ALA A 248 5.72 -2.65 -11.72
C ALA A 248 4.95 -3.71 -10.90
N ASN A 249 3.96 -3.27 -10.11
CA ASN A 249 3.10 -4.18 -9.36
C ASN A 249 2.29 -5.13 -10.25
N SER A 250 1.84 -4.65 -11.41
CA SER A 250 1.17 -5.50 -12.39
C SER A 250 2.08 -6.61 -12.90
N ILE A 251 3.37 -6.33 -13.12
CA ILE A 251 4.37 -7.31 -13.56
C ILE A 251 4.63 -8.34 -12.45
N LEU A 252 4.85 -7.89 -11.21
CA LEU A 252 5.05 -8.78 -10.05
C LEU A 252 3.89 -9.78 -9.92
N ARG A 253 2.65 -9.27 -9.87
CA ARG A 253 1.44 -10.10 -9.79
C ARG A 253 1.32 -11.04 -10.99
N GLY A 254 1.51 -10.52 -12.20
CA GLY A 254 1.43 -11.27 -13.45
C GLY A 254 2.40 -12.45 -13.51
N SER A 255 3.61 -12.22 -13.00
CA SER A 255 4.68 -13.22 -12.92
C SER A 255 4.43 -14.26 -11.82
N GLY A 256 3.51 -14.00 -10.89
CA GLY A 256 3.20 -14.87 -9.75
C GLY A 256 4.05 -14.59 -8.50
N VAL A 257 4.65 -13.41 -8.40
CA VAL A 257 5.30 -12.95 -7.16
C VAL A 257 4.21 -12.53 -6.17
N LYS A 258 4.28 -13.04 -4.94
CA LYS A 258 3.33 -12.72 -3.86
C LYS A 258 3.76 -11.49 -3.07
N ALA A 259 3.94 -10.37 -3.77
CA ALA A 259 4.35 -9.12 -3.14
C ALA A 259 3.80 -7.92 -3.88
N ARG A 260 3.78 -6.78 -3.19
CA ARG A 260 3.42 -5.49 -3.74
C ARG A 260 4.42 -4.43 -3.26
N LEU A 261 4.88 -3.61 -4.18
CA LEU A 261 5.60 -2.38 -3.90
C LEU A 261 4.61 -1.31 -3.43
N ARG A 262 4.92 -0.63 -2.33
CA ARG A 262 4.15 0.51 -1.82
C ARG A 262 5.07 1.72 -1.75
N MET A 263 4.67 2.81 -2.37
CA MET A 263 5.39 4.07 -2.23
C MET A 263 5.06 4.68 -0.87
N VAL A 264 6.05 4.85 0.01
CA VAL A 264 5.83 5.42 1.35
C VAL A 264 6.27 6.88 1.44
N ASN A 265 7.11 7.33 0.49
CA ASN A 265 7.45 8.73 0.35
C ASN A 265 7.97 9.01 -1.07
N ALA A 266 7.73 10.23 -1.57
CA ALA A 266 8.36 10.75 -2.77
C ALA A 266 9.03 12.10 -2.47
N ARG A 267 10.30 12.26 -2.85
CA ARG A 267 11.09 13.44 -2.51
C ARG A 267 11.81 14.02 -3.71
N TYR A 268 11.68 15.33 -3.90
CA TYR A 268 12.49 16.06 -4.88
C TYR A 268 13.97 16.01 -4.48
N VAL A 269 14.82 15.71 -5.45
CA VAL A 269 16.27 15.68 -5.33
C VAL A 269 16.85 16.67 -6.33
N ASP A 270 17.48 17.73 -5.84
CA ASP A 270 18.15 18.72 -6.69
C ASP A 270 19.50 18.18 -7.17
N TYR A 271 19.43 17.24 -8.11
CA TYR A 271 20.59 16.59 -8.71
C TYR A 271 20.45 16.59 -10.23
N TYR A 272 21.11 17.54 -10.87
CA TYR A 272 21.07 17.75 -12.33
C TYR A 272 22.43 17.45 -12.99
N VAL A 273 23.22 16.53 -12.43
CA VAL A 273 24.47 16.14 -13.08
C VAL A 273 24.11 15.28 -14.31
N ASN A 274 24.45 15.77 -15.49
CA ASN A 274 24.30 15.05 -16.76
C ASN A 274 25.43 14.02 -16.95
N ASP A 275 25.78 13.28 -15.90
CA ASP A 275 26.66 12.13 -16.04
C ASP A 275 25.85 10.98 -16.65
N ALA A 276 26.27 10.54 -17.84
CA ALA A 276 25.60 9.44 -18.53
C ALA A 276 25.74 8.10 -17.79
N ASN A 277 26.58 8.06 -16.73
CA ASN A 277 26.97 6.87 -15.99
C ASN A 277 26.13 6.68 -14.72
N ASP A 278 25.14 5.79 -14.79
CA ASP A 278 24.25 5.48 -13.67
C ASP A 278 24.95 4.79 -12.51
N GLN A 279 26.01 4.00 -12.77
CA GLN A 279 26.77 3.34 -11.70
C GLN A 279 27.44 4.36 -10.79
N ILE A 280 28.00 5.44 -11.34
CA ILE A 280 28.58 6.53 -10.54
C ILE A 280 27.49 7.28 -9.78
N THR A 281 26.32 7.49 -10.39
CA THR A 281 25.20 8.11 -9.66
C THR A 281 24.75 7.24 -8.50
N LEU A 282 24.65 5.92 -8.69
CA LEU A 282 24.33 4.96 -7.62
C LEU A 282 25.36 5.00 -6.49
N GLN A 283 26.65 5.03 -6.82
CA GLN A 283 27.72 5.14 -5.83
C GLN A 283 27.71 6.49 -5.10
N LYS A 284 27.36 7.61 -5.77
CA LYS A 284 27.14 8.90 -5.10
C LYS A 284 25.89 8.88 -4.22
N LEU A 285 24.85 8.14 -4.61
CA LEU A 285 23.62 7.99 -3.82
C LEU A 285 23.89 7.25 -2.51
N THR A 286 24.68 6.18 -2.51
CA THR A 286 24.91 5.35 -1.31
C THR A 286 26.25 5.58 -0.62
N GLY A 287 27.26 6.04 -1.36
CA GLY A 287 28.67 5.86 -1.03
C GLY A 287 29.22 4.53 -1.52
N SER A 288 30.53 4.49 -1.75
CA SER A 288 31.35 3.29 -1.98
C SER A 288 32.77 3.54 -1.46
N PRO A 289 33.65 2.51 -1.38
CA PRO A 289 35.04 2.70 -0.97
C PRO A 289 35.83 3.72 -1.82
N THR A 290 35.39 3.98 -3.05
CA THR A 290 36.07 4.88 -3.99
C THR A 290 35.29 6.15 -4.31
N VAL A 291 34.01 6.24 -3.91
CA VAL A 291 33.13 7.38 -4.20
C VAL A 291 32.40 7.78 -2.93
N ALA A 292 32.64 8.99 -2.44
CA ALA A 292 31.92 9.51 -1.27
C ALA A 292 30.43 9.78 -1.60
N PRO A 293 29.52 9.62 -0.63
CA PRO A 293 28.12 10.00 -0.81
C PRO A 293 27.99 11.49 -1.16
N ASP A 294 27.22 11.81 -2.19
CA ASP A 294 26.94 13.19 -2.58
C ASP A 294 25.91 13.81 -1.61
N PRO A 295 26.14 15.06 -1.12
CA PRO A 295 25.20 15.76 -0.25
C PRO A 295 23.81 15.97 -0.85
N ALA A 296 23.69 16.07 -2.19
CA ALA A 296 22.40 16.23 -2.87
C ALA A 296 21.42 15.10 -2.55
N PHE A 297 21.92 13.91 -2.25
CA PHE A 297 21.11 12.73 -1.92
C PHE A 297 20.84 12.54 -0.43
N ALA A 298 21.36 13.42 0.45
CA ALA A 298 21.17 13.29 1.89
C ALA A 298 19.68 13.29 2.28
N GLY A 299 18.87 14.13 1.62
CA GLY A 299 17.42 14.16 1.84
C GLY A 299 16.71 12.87 1.45
N LEU A 300 17.13 12.21 0.37
CA LEU A 300 16.56 10.94 -0.06
C LEU A 300 16.93 9.80 0.91
N ARG A 301 18.20 9.72 1.32
CA ARG A 301 18.63 8.75 2.35
C ARG A 301 17.88 8.98 3.66
N ALA A 302 17.78 10.23 4.10
CA ALA A 302 17.02 10.58 5.30
C ALA A 302 15.54 10.19 5.18
N ALA A 303 14.91 10.43 4.02
CA ALA A 303 13.53 10.02 3.78
C ALA A 303 13.37 8.49 3.81
N ARG A 304 14.33 7.73 3.28
CA ARG A 304 14.31 6.25 3.37
C ARG A 304 14.30 5.78 4.82
N GLU A 305 15.14 6.36 5.68
CA GLU A 305 15.15 6.04 7.11
C GLU A 305 13.87 6.53 7.81
N GLN A 306 13.45 7.78 7.52
CA GLN A 306 12.32 8.45 8.13
C GLN A 306 10.99 7.75 7.85
N PHE A 307 10.77 7.28 6.62
CA PHE A 307 9.49 6.70 6.17
C PHE A 307 9.53 5.17 6.08
N GLY A 308 10.59 4.52 6.59
CA GLY A 308 10.70 3.06 6.63
C GLY A 308 10.81 2.40 5.25
N GLY A 309 11.45 3.05 4.28
CA GLY A 309 11.63 2.50 2.94
C GLY A 309 12.58 1.30 2.94
N ASP A 310 12.07 0.09 2.76
CA ASP A 310 12.87 -1.11 2.53
C ASP A 310 13.85 -0.92 1.38
N LEU A 311 13.41 -0.23 0.32
CA LEU A 311 14.23 0.17 -0.81
C LEU A 311 14.08 1.67 -1.08
N ALA A 312 15.05 2.26 -1.76
CA ALA A 312 14.89 3.60 -2.32
C ALA A 312 15.33 3.67 -3.79
N VAL A 313 14.52 4.33 -4.62
CA VAL A 313 14.79 4.47 -6.05
C VAL A 313 14.92 5.95 -6.39
N LEU A 314 16.01 6.34 -7.04
CA LEU A 314 16.14 7.66 -7.65
C LEU A 314 15.68 7.60 -9.11
N VAL A 315 14.57 8.25 -9.43
CA VAL A 315 14.08 8.47 -10.79
C VAL A 315 14.64 9.79 -11.33
N ARG A 316 15.57 9.67 -12.28
CA ARG A 316 16.23 10.81 -12.94
C ARG A 316 15.45 11.19 -14.19
N ASP A 317 14.95 12.43 -14.23
CA ASP A 317 14.44 13.01 -15.47
C ASP A 317 15.59 13.35 -16.42
N MET A 318 15.65 12.64 -17.53
CA MET A 318 16.67 12.75 -18.57
C MET A 318 16.02 12.83 -19.97
N VAL A 319 14.76 13.28 -20.03
CA VAL A 319 14.03 13.43 -21.30
C VAL A 319 14.81 14.38 -22.23
N GLY A 320 14.99 13.97 -23.49
CA GLY A 320 15.78 14.72 -24.47
C GLY A 320 17.28 14.43 -24.44
N VAL A 321 17.80 13.69 -23.46
CA VAL A 321 19.22 13.31 -23.38
C VAL A 321 19.42 11.88 -23.89
N THR A 322 20.33 11.69 -24.84
CA THR A 322 20.77 10.35 -25.27
C THR A 322 21.85 9.86 -24.31
N THR A 323 21.53 8.84 -23.50
CA THR A 323 22.49 8.21 -22.59
C THR A 323 22.49 6.69 -22.75
N PRO A 324 23.64 6.00 -22.63
CA PRO A 324 23.65 4.55 -22.53
C PRO A 324 22.96 4.10 -21.23
N GLY A 325 22.24 2.98 -21.28
CA GLY A 325 21.56 2.39 -20.14
C GLY A 325 20.33 3.15 -19.65
N CYS A 326 19.50 2.47 -18.86
CA CYS A 326 18.26 3.00 -18.30
C CYS A 326 18.24 3.07 -16.76
N GLY A 327 19.39 2.80 -16.12
CA GLY A 327 19.52 2.77 -14.67
C GLY A 327 20.75 2.02 -14.21
N ALA A 328 20.95 2.00 -12.89
CA ALA A 328 21.89 1.11 -12.22
C ALA A 328 21.39 0.76 -10.82
N SER A 329 21.64 -0.48 -10.38
CA SER A 329 21.26 -0.93 -9.02
C SER A 329 22.35 -1.74 -8.34
N TRP A 330 22.30 -1.83 -7.02
CA TRP A 330 23.10 -2.81 -6.30
C TRP A 330 22.47 -4.20 -6.49
N LEU A 331 23.24 -5.17 -6.97
CA LEU A 331 22.83 -6.57 -7.05
C LEU A 331 23.03 -7.21 -5.67
N LEU A 332 21.95 -7.30 -4.90
CA LEU A 332 22.02 -7.87 -3.56
C LEU A 332 22.08 -9.39 -3.62
N GLY A 333 22.89 -9.98 -2.75
CA GLY A 333 23.14 -11.42 -2.75
C GLY A 333 23.97 -11.96 -3.91
N ALA A 334 24.62 -11.06 -4.67
CA ALA A 334 25.57 -11.43 -5.73
C ALA A 334 26.55 -12.53 -5.30
N HIS A 335 27.08 -13.28 -6.27
CA HIS A 335 27.97 -14.42 -6.03
C HIS A 335 27.35 -15.56 -5.21
N LEU A 336 26.03 -15.77 -5.29
CA LEU A 336 25.32 -16.83 -4.54
C LEU A 336 25.41 -16.65 -3.01
N LYS A 337 25.55 -15.40 -2.55
CA LYS A 337 25.63 -15.10 -1.10
C LYS A 337 24.27 -15.22 -0.43
N GLY A 338 23.17 -15.07 -1.18
CA GLY A 338 21.86 -14.79 -0.59
C GLY A 338 21.80 -13.38 0.02
N ILE A 339 20.62 -12.95 0.45
CA ILE A 339 20.39 -11.62 1.02
C ILE A 339 20.23 -11.73 2.54
N ASP A 340 20.87 -10.83 3.29
CA ASP A 340 20.73 -10.71 4.74
C ASP A 340 20.49 -9.24 5.16
N ALA A 341 20.26 -9.01 6.47
CA ALA A 341 19.98 -7.67 7.00
C ALA A 341 21.15 -6.67 6.80
N GLY A 342 22.38 -7.14 6.67
CA GLY A 342 23.56 -6.32 6.39
C GLY A 342 23.57 -5.72 4.98
N ASP A 343 22.84 -6.33 4.04
CA ASP A 343 22.70 -5.82 2.67
C ASP A 343 21.77 -4.59 2.59
N ALA A 344 21.02 -4.29 3.66
CA ALA A 344 20.02 -3.23 3.69
C ALA A 344 20.60 -1.82 3.39
N ALA A 345 21.88 -1.58 3.70
CA ALA A 345 22.57 -0.33 3.37
C ALA A 345 22.65 -0.06 1.84
N TYR A 346 22.57 -1.12 1.02
CA TYR A 346 22.68 -1.05 -0.43
C TYR A 346 21.34 -1.27 -1.15
N GLY A 347 20.20 -1.27 -0.44
CA GLY A 347 18.86 -1.31 -1.03
C GLY A 347 18.47 -0.01 -1.77
N TYR A 348 19.26 0.34 -2.78
CA TYR A 348 19.11 1.53 -3.60
C TYR A 348 19.23 1.20 -5.09
N SER A 349 18.47 1.95 -5.88
CA SER A 349 18.45 1.88 -7.34
C SER A 349 18.41 3.28 -7.96
N VAL A 350 18.94 3.40 -9.17
CA VAL A 350 18.81 4.58 -10.04
C VAL A 350 18.07 4.15 -11.30
N VAL A 351 17.04 4.90 -11.69
CA VAL A 351 16.24 4.69 -12.89
C VAL A 351 16.23 5.98 -13.71
N LYS A 352 16.33 5.88 -15.03
CA LYS A 352 16.23 7.02 -15.94
C LYS A 352 14.84 7.10 -16.55
N ASN A 353 14.19 8.25 -16.41
CA ASN A 353 13.14 8.68 -17.33
C ASN A 353 13.80 9.32 -18.55
N ALA A 354 14.28 8.50 -19.48
CA ALA A 354 14.97 8.93 -20.69
C ALA A 354 14.30 8.35 -21.95
N SER A 355 14.65 8.92 -23.10
CA SER A 355 14.18 8.41 -24.38
C SER A 355 14.74 7.01 -24.64
N GLY A 356 13.87 6.07 -25.01
CA GLY A 356 14.23 4.65 -25.17
C GLY A 356 14.17 3.82 -23.88
N CYS A 357 13.95 4.44 -22.72
CA CYS A 357 13.73 3.72 -21.47
C CYS A 357 12.22 3.44 -21.24
N SER A 358 11.91 2.17 -21.06
CA SER A 358 10.57 1.68 -20.70
C SER A 358 10.31 1.83 -19.20
N ASP A 359 9.05 2.02 -18.80
CA ASP A 359 8.64 2.01 -17.38
C ASP A 359 8.92 0.67 -16.68
N MET A 360 9.11 -0.39 -17.46
CA MET A 360 9.58 -1.70 -16.96
C MET A 360 10.92 -1.61 -16.22
N TYR A 361 11.79 -0.65 -16.57
CA TYR A 361 13.09 -0.50 -15.93
C TYR A 361 12.99 -0.11 -14.46
N PHE A 362 11.86 0.45 -14.01
CA PHE A 362 11.62 0.68 -12.59
C PHE A 362 11.65 -0.62 -11.80
N LEU A 363 10.91 -1.64 -12.25
CA LEU A 363 10.94 -2.97 -11.65
C LEU A 363 12.27 -3.69 -11.91
N HIS A 364 12.84 -3.56 -13.11
CA HIS A 364 14.12 -4.17 -13.47
C HIS A 364 15.19 -3.82 -12.42
N GLN A 365 15.31 -2.54 -12.09
CA GLN A 365 16.31 -2.04 -11.15
C GLN A 365 16.01 -2.50 -9.72
N ILE A 366 14.73 -2.48 -9.30
CA ILE A 366 14.33 -3.05 -8.01
C ILE A 366 14.62 -4.56 -7.93
N ALA A 367 14.46 -5.30 -9.02
CA ALA A 367 14.67 -6.75 -9.04
C ALA A 367 16.15 -7.12 -8.78
N HIS A 368 17.12 -6.30 -9.22
CA HIS A 368 18.52 -6.43 -8.79
C HIS A 368 18.68 -6.29 -7.26
N ASN A 369 17.97 -5.35 -6.64
CA ASN A 369 17.94 -5.24 -5.17
C ASN A 369 17.25 -6.44 -4.49
N LEU A 370 16.41 -7.18 -5.21
CA LEU A 370 15.78 -8.42 -4.75
C LEU A 370 16.62 -9.67 -5.11
N GLY A 371 17.82 -9.47 -5.67
CA GLY A 371 18.78 -10.53 -5.98
C GLY A 371 18.53 -11.28 -7.29
N ALA A 372 17.59 -10.79 -8.11
CA ALA A 372 17.42 -11.25 -9.48
C ALA A 372 18.50 -10.67 -10.38
N GLN A 373 18.87 -11.41 -11.42
CA GLN A 373 19.85 -11.02 -12.42
C GLN A 373 19.22 -11.06 -13.82
N HIS A 374 19.93 -10.48 -14.80
CA HIS A 374 19.68 -10.64 -16.23
C HIS A 374 19.59 -12.11 -16.68
N ASP A 375 19.46 -12.37 -17.97
CA ASP A 375 19.67 -13.73 -18.48
C ASP A 375 21.14 -14.16 -18.36
N SER A 376 21.39 -15.47 -18.32
CA SER A 376 22.74 -16.00 -18.05
C SER A 376 23.79 -15.65 -19.10
N ALA A 377 23.40 -15.23 -20.31
CA ALA A 377 24.34 -14.83 -21.36
C ALA A 377 24.80 -13.37 -21.19
N THR A 378 23.99 -12.53 -20.54
CA THR A 378 24.26 -11.09 -20.36
C THR A 378 24.57 -10.72 -18.92
N ALA A 379 24.30 -11.63 -17.98
CA ALA A 379 24.68 -11.59 -16.58
C ALA A 379 26.19 -11.79 -16.37
N GLY A 380 27.05 -10.90 -16.88
CA GLY A 380 28.49 -11.04 -16.68
C GLY A 380 29.27 -9.76 -16.94
N ALA A 381 30.33 -9.58 -16.16
CA ALA A 381 31.36 -8.57 -16.39
C ALA A 381 32.71 -9.27 -16.59
N GLY A 382 33.40 -9.01 -17.71
CA GLY A 382 34.74 -9.54 -17.94
C GLY A 382 34.85 -11.03 -18.31
N GLY A 383 33.77 -11.67 -18.76
CA GLY A 383 33.79 -13.03 -19.33
C GLY A 383 33.40 -14.17 -18.39
N SER A 384 32.97 -13.88 -17.16
CA SER A 384 32.37 -14.85 -16.23
C SER A 384 30.92 -14.49 -15.90
N VAL A 385 30.08 -15.50 -15.72
CA VAL A 385 28.69 -15.32 -15.28
C VAL A 385 28.69 -14.81 -13.84
N GLU A 386 28.02 -13.69 -13.62
CA GLU A 386 27.76 -13.10 -12.32
C GLU A 386 26.39 -13.54 -11.83
N TYR A 387 26.36 -14.32 -10.76
CA TYR A 387 25.12 -14.85 -10.21
C TYR A 387 24.47 -13.82 -9.29
N GLY A 388 23.14 -13.78 -9.30
CA GLY A 388 22.36 -13.14 -8.23
C GLY A 388 22.38 -13.96 -6.93
N ALA A 389 21.29 -13.86 -6.17
CA ALA A 389 21.17 -14.50 -4.85
C ALA A 389 21.29 -16.04 -4.86
N TYR A 390 20.86 -16.67 -5.95
CA TYR A 390 20.78 -18.13 -6.13
C TYR A 390 21.18 -18.57 -7.54
N PRO A 391 21.51 -19.87 -7.76
CA PRO A 391 21.94 -20.38 -9.07
C PRO A 391 20.91 -20.23 -10.20
N TYR A 392 19.64 -20.02 -9.86
CA TYR A 392 18.52 -19.84 -10.79
C TYR A 392 18.02 -18.39 -10.89
N SER A 393 18.76 -17.42 -10.33
CA SER A 393 18.36 -16.01 -10.29
C SER A 393 18.55 -15.31 -11.63
N PHE A 394 18.24 -15.98 -12.73
CA PHE A 394 18.35 -15.42 -14.07
C PHE A 394 16.98 -15.20 -14.67
N ASP A 395 16.90 -14.18 -15.51
CA ASP A 395 15.78 -14.02 -16.41
C ASP A 395 16.00 -14.86 -17.69
N TYR A 396 15.00 -14.90 -18.57
CA TYR A 396 14.91 -15.89 -19.62
C TYR A 396 14.85 -15.25 -21.00
N VAL A 397 15.74 -15.69 -21.89
CA VAL A 397 15.63 -15.49 -23.34
C VAL A 397 15.19 -16.81 -23.97
N GLY A 398 13.97 -16.82 -24.50
CA GLY A 398 13.41 -17.94 -25.25
C GLY A 398 13.60 -17.81 -26.75
N ALA A 399 12.90 -18.64 -27.52
CA ALA A 399 13.00 -18.63 -28.99
C ALA A 399 12.38 -17.37 -29.62
N THR A 400 11.25 -16.90 -29.08
CA THR A 400 10.47 -15.80 -29.67
C THR A 400 10.34 -14.59 -28.75
N PHE A 401 10.69 -14.72 -27.47
CA PHE A 401 10.51 -13.67 -26.46
C PHE A 401 11.62 -13.67 -25.41
N HIS A 402 11.72 -12.59 -24.65
CA HIS A 402 12.54 -12.49 -23.45
C HIS A 402 11.80 -11.78 -22.31
N THR A 403 12.13 -12.12 -21.07
CA THR A 403 11.50 -11.59 -19.84
C THR A 403 12.14 -10.27 -19.39
N ALA A 404 11.57 -9.63 -18.35
CA ALA A 404 11.78 -8.22 -18.02
C ALA A 404 13.22 -7.77 -17.69
N LEU A 405 14.09 -8.67 -17.23
CA LEU A 405 15.51 -8.42 -16.97
C LEU A 405 16.43 -8.95 -18.06
N ALA A 406 15.93 -9.81 -18.94
CA ALA A 406 16.70 -10.35 -20.05
C ALA A 406 16.87 -9.30 -21.16
N THR A 407 17.96 -9.43 -21.93
CA THR A 407 18.18 -8.55 -23.09
C THR A 407 18.38 -9.34 -24.37
N SER A 408 17.68 -8.95 -25.43
CA SER A 408 17.79 -9.60 -26.73
C SER A 408 17.39 -8.65 -27.85
N SER A 409 18.15 -8.66 -28.95
CA SER A 409 17.87 -7.89 -30.16
C SER A 409 17.01 -8.65 -31.18
N THR A 410 16.76 -9.94 -30.96
CA THR A 410 16.09 -10.84 -31.92
C THR A 410 14.73 -11.34 -31.45
N THR A 411 14.41 -11.18 -30.17
CA THR A 411 13.18 -11.68 -29.56
C THR A 411 12.34 -10.54 -28.99
N ARG A 412 11.03 -10.77 -28.81
CA ARG A 412 10.11 -9.73 -28.33
C ARG A 412 10.18 -9.56 -26.79
N PRO A 413 10.19 -8.33 -26.25
CA PRO A 413 10.19 -8.12 -24.81
C PRO A 413 8.83 -8.45 -24.18
N MET A 414 8.85 -9.01 -22.97
CA MET A 414 7.66 -9.29 -22.17
C MET A 414 7.73 -8.63 -20.79
N GLN A 415 6.61 -8.11 -20.32
CA GLN A 415 6.43 -7.52 -18.99
C GLN A 415 6.08 -8.61 -17.96
N THR A 416 7.00 -9.56 -17.81
CA THR A 416 6.95 -10.67 -16.87
C THR A 416 8.37 -11.07 -16.47
N LEU A 417 8.54 -11.56 -15.25
CA LEU A 417 9.78 -12.17 -14.76
C LEU A 417 9.83 -13.65 -15.13
N SER A 418 11.01 -14.25 -15.11
CA SER A 418 11.16 -15.67 -15.40
C SER A 418 10.49 -16.55 -14.33
N ASN A 419 9.70 -17.53 -14.78
CA ASN A 419 8.96 -18.48 -13.95
C ASN A 419 8.65 -19.76 -14.73
N PRO A 420 9.40 -20.87 -14.57
CA PRO A 420 9.18 -22.11 -15.30
C PRO A 420 7.82 -22.78 -15.00
N ARG A 421 7.11 -22.33 -13.95
CA ARG A 421 5.78 -22.84 -13.55
C ARG A 421 4.63 -22.09 -14.22
N ARG A 422 4.90 -21.07 -15.03
CA ARG A 422 3.91 -20.29 -15.78
C ARG A 422 4.23 -20.28 -17.27
N THR A 423 3.24 -19.97 -18.10
CA THR A 423 3.37 -19.84 -19.55
C THR A 423 3.32 -18.37 -19.95
N CYS A 424 4.22 -17.95 -20.85
CA CYS A 424 4.45 -16.53 -21.16
C CYS A 424 3.73 -16.06 -22.41
N ALA A 425 3.86 -16.82 -23.49
CA ALA A 425 3.24 -16.50 -24.75
C ALA A 425 1.81 -17.05 -24.82
N TYR A 426 1.01 -16.48 -25.71
CA TYR A 426 -0.15 -17.17 -26.26
C TYR A 426 0.34 -18.25 -27.24
N GLY A 427 -0.24 -19.45 -27.13
CA GLY A 427 -0.12 -20.47 -28.17
C GLY A 427 -1.02 -20.07 -29.34
N GLY A 428 -0.44 -19.43 -30.35
CA GLY A 428 -1.11 -19.29 -31.65
C GLY A 428 -1.17 -20.63 -32.39
N ASP A 429 -1.25 -20.58 -33.72
CA ASP A 429 -1.24 -21.77 -34.60
C ASP A 429 0.10 -22.57 -34.56
N GLU A 430 1.03 -22.20 -33.68
CA GLU A 430 2.40 -22.74 -33.56
C GLU A 430 2.61 -23.71 -32.38
N GLY A 431 1.56 -24.01 -31.58
CA GLY A 431 1.61 -25.03 -30.52
C GLY A 431 1.40 -24.49 -29.10
N PRO A 432 1.59 -25.33 -28.06
CA PRO A 432 1.33 -24.96 -26.68
C PRO A 432 2.29 -23.86 -26.22
N PRO A 433 1.82 -22.91 -25.41
CA PRO A 433 2.63 -21.78 -25.00
C PRO A 433 3.83 -22.23 -24.15
N PRO A 434 5.06 -21.79 -24.49
CA PRO A 434 6.27 -22.18 -23.77
C PRO A 434 6.25 -21.67 -22.32
N PRO A 435 6.96 -22.35 -21.40
CA PRO A 435 7.16 -21.86 -20.04
C PRO A 435 7.89 -20.51 -20.06
N CYS A 436 7.62 -19.69 -19.05
CA CYS A 436 8.24 -18.39 -18.81
C CYS A 436 9.68 -18.51 -18.25
N GLY A 437 10.39 -19.62 -18.45
CA GLY A 437 11.69 -19.82 -17.80
C GLY A 437 12.13 -21.27 -17.84
N THR A 438 13.26 -21.54 -17.18
CA THR A 438 13.84 -22.88 -17.02
C THR A 438 14.14 -23.14 -15.55
N ALA A 439 14.72 -24.29 -15.22
CA ALA A 439 15.17 -24.55 -13.85
C ALA A 439 16.28 -23.58 -13.40
N GLU A 440 17.04 -23.04 -14.34
CA GLU A 440 18.12 -22.06 -14.17
C GLU A 440 17.65 -20.62 -14.35
N ALA A 441 16.43 -20.40 -14.84
CA ALA A 441 15.84 -19.07 -15.01
C ALA A 441 14.48 -18.99 -14.31
N ASP A 442 14.51 -18.68 -13.01
CA ASP A 442 13.36 -18.60 -12.11
C ASP A 442 13.51 -17.45 -11.11
N ASN A 443 13.51 -16.21 -11.63
CA ASN A 443 13.58 -15.00 -10.83
C ASN A 443 12.35 -14.84 -9.92
N VAL A 444 11.20 -15.41 -10.28
CA VAL A 444 10.04 -15.43 -9.38
C VAL A 444 10.34 -16.22 -8.11
N ARG A 445 11.01 -17.37 -8.21
CA ARG A 445 11.48 -18.10 -7.04
C ARG A 445 12.50 -17.32 -6.23
N THR A 446 13.46 -16.66 -6.88
CA THR A 446 14.43 -15.79 -6.20
C THR A 446 13.73 -14.71 -5.39
N LEU A 447 12.83 -13.95 -6.01
CA LEU A 447 12.07 -12.89 -5.33
C LEU A 447 11.21 -13.45 -4.18
N GLN A 448 10.53 -14.58 -4.37
CA GLN A 448 9.72 -15.19 -3.30
C GLN A 448 10.54 -15.60 -2.06
N GLN A 449 11.85 -15.83 -2.22
CA GLN A 449 12.76 -16.16 -1.12
C GLN A 449 13.43 -14.94 -0.51
N THR A 450 13.72 -13.90 -1.30
CA THR A 450 14.42 -12.71 -0.82
C THR A 450 13.49 -11.62 -0.27
N ILE A 451 12.25 -11.51 -0.79
CA ILE A 451 11.29 -10.49 -0.35
C ILE A 451 10.98 -10.55 1.15
N PRO A 452 10.79 -11.72 1.80
CA PRO A 452 10.59 -11.77 3.26
C PRO A 452 11.76 -11.19 4.08
N ILE A 453 12.95 -11.09 3.48
CA ILE A 453 14.15 -10.50 4.09
C ILE A 453 14.22 -9.01 3.76
N VAL A 454 14.07 -8.66 2.47
CA VAL A 454 14.14 -7.27 2.00
C VAL A 454 13.01 -6.42 2.57
N SER A 455 11.80 -6.96 2.72
CA SER A 455 10.66 -6.29 3.38
C SER A 455 10.86 -6.03 4.88
N ARG A 456 12.04 -6.33 5.42
CA ARG A 456 12.45 -6.04 6.79
C ARG A 456 13.74 -5.23 6.84
N PHE A 457 14.21 -4.72 5.70
CA PHE A 457 15.44 -3.92 5.61
C PHE A 457 15.33 -2.63 6.39
N ARG A 458 14.15 -2.05 6.41
CA ARG A 458 13.82 -1.00 7.35
C ARG A 458 12.69 -1.46 8.21
N ARG A 459 12.66 -0.89 9.41
CA ARG A 459 11.52 -1.02 10.28
C ARG A 459 10.33 -0.53 9.47
N LYS A 460 9.39 -1.44 9.21
CA LYS A 460 8.02 -1.05 8.93
C LYS A 460 7.64 -0.21 10.11
N LEU A 461 7.57 1.09 9.91
CA LEU A 461 6.97 1.95 10.92
C LEU A 461 5.61 1.33 11.14
N THR A 462 5.42 0.76 12.33
CA THR A 462 4.11 0.39 12.84
C THR A 462 3.25 1.63 12.60
N ARG A 463 2.47 1.58 11.51
CA ARG A 463 1.60 2.65 11.01
C ARG A 463 2.18 4.08 11.02
N GLY A 464 3.11 4.33 10.10
CA GLY A 464 3.36 5.67 9.54
C GLY A 464 2.82 5.82 8.10
N GLY A 465 1.84 5.00 7.69
CA GLY A 465 1.36 4.92 6.31
C GLY A 465 0.17 3.98 6.07
N PHE A 466 -0.44 3.43 7.12
CA PHE A 466 -1.90 3.36 7.15
C PHE A 466 -2.27 4.35 8.23
N ALA A 467 -3.24 5.22 7.97
CA ALA A 467 -3.70 6.09 9.02
C ALA A 467 -4.14 5.23 10.22
N ARG A 468 -3.75 5.62 11.45
CA ARG A 468 -4.46 5.09 12.64
C ARG A 468 -5.95 5.24 12.33
N TYR A 469 -6.75 4.20 12.58
CA TYR A 469 -8.19 4.19 12.28
C TYR A 469 -8.57 3.90 10.81
N ASP A 470 -7.64 3.47 9.95
CA ASP A 470 -7.92 2.97 8.59
C ASP A 470 -8.50 1.54 8.62
N THR A 471 -9.81 1.41 8.71
CA THR A 471 -10.61 0.18 8.64
C THR A 471 -10.80 -0.32 7.21
N ASP A 472 -11.03 0.55 6.23
CA ASP A 472 -11.35 0.13 4.86
C ASP A 472 -10.10 -0.10 3.97
N GLY A 473 -8.92 0.12 4.54
CA GLY A 473 -7.60 -0.19 3.98
C GLY A 473 -7.26 0.69 2.78
N ASP A 474 -7.89 1.85 2.67
CA ASP A 474 -7.63 2.83 1.61
C ASP A 474 -6.46 3.77 1.93
N GLY A 475 -5.91 3.70 3.15
CA GLY A 475 -4.78 4.49 3.63
C GLY A 475 -5.19 5.79 4.34
N GLU A 476 -6.47 6.15 4.34
CA GLU A 476 -7.04 7.28 5.09
C GLU A 476 -7.69 6.80 6.41
N PRO A 477 -7.79 7.65 7.45
CA PRO A 477 -8.41 7.26 8.71
C PRO A 477 -9.94 7.39 8.66
N GLU A 478 -10.66 6.39 9.17
CA GLU A 478 -12.12 6.45 9.29
C GLU A 478 -12.56 7.21 10.54
N LEU A 479 -13.68 7.91 10.42
CA LEU A 479 -14.40 8.44 11.58
C LEU A 479 -15.41 7.44 12.11
N PHE A 480 -15.31 7.07 13.40
CA PHE A 480 -16.21 6.11 14.03
C PHE A 480 -17.34 6.80 14.80
N TRP A 481 -18.53 6.23 14.70
CA TRP A 481 -19.77 6.77 15.26
C TRP A 481 -20.55 5.71 16.00
N ARG A 482 -21.28 6.14 17.02
CA ARG A 482 -22.17 5.27 17.79
C ARG A 482 -23.51 5.94 18.04
N ASN A 483 -24.59 5.18 17.88
CA ASN A 483 -25.93 5.55 18.29
C ASN A 483 -26.39 4.61 19.40
N LYS A 484 -26.41 5.10 20.64
CA LYS A 484 -26.79 4.29 21.81
C LYS A 484 -28.27 3.90 21.81
N GLY A 485 -29.15 4.79 21.32
CA GLY A 485 -30.60 4.58 21.32
C GLY A 485 -31.06 3.53 20.31
N GLN A 486 -30.42 3.50 19.13
CA GLN A 486 -30.69 2.50 18.08
C GLN A 486 -29.76 1.29 18.16
N GLN A 487 -28.82 1.29 19.10
CA GLN A 487 -27.77 0.29 19.22
C GLN A 487 -27.03 0.07 17.89
N MET A 488 -26.55 1.16 17.30
CA MET A 488 -25.81 1.13 16.04
C MET A 488 -24.38 1.62 16.22
N PHE A 489 -23.47 1.06 15.43
CA PHE A 489 -22.10 1.53 15.25
C PHE A 489 -21.84 1.76 13.77
N ALA A 490 -21.09 2.79 13.42
CA ALA A 490 -20.76 3.10 12.05
C ALA A 490 -19.34 3.63 11.91
N TYR A 491 -18.78 3.51 10.71
CA TYR A 491 -17.57 4.20 10.30
C TYR A 491 -17.82 4.96 8.98
N TRP A 492 -17.14 6.08 8.79
CA TRP A 492 -17.21 6.90 7.59
C TRP A 492 -15.83 6.99 6.94
N GLY A 493 -15.72 6.57 5.68
CA GLY A 493 -14.47 6.57 4.92
C GLY A 493 -13.94 7.96 4.58
N GLY A 494 -12.62 8.11 4.63
CA GLY A 494 -11.86 9.23 4.07
C GLY A 494 -12.15 10.63 4.61
N MET A 495 -12.51 10.77 5.89
CA MET A 495 -12.90 12.04 6.54
C MET A 495 -13.89 12.92 5.73
N ARG A 496 -14.68 12.34 4.83
CA ARG A 496 -15.60 13.05 3.93
C ARG A 496 -17.05 12.76 4.32
N PRO A 497 -17.90 13.79 4.54
CA PRO A 497 -19.32 13.60 4.85
C PRO A 497 -20.15 12.89 3.77
N SER A 498 -19.58 12.68 2.57
CA SER A 498 -20.22 11.99 1.45
C SER A 498 -19.73 10.55 1.25
N GLY A 499 -18.88 10.02 2.14
CA GLY A 499 -18.39 8.63 2.09
C GLY A 499 -19.51 7.61 2.35
N SER A 500 -19.27 6.36 1.96
CA SER A 500 -20.10 5.22 2.34
C SER A 500 -20.19 5.16 3.88
N SER A 501 -21.40 5.27 4.43
CA SER A 501 -21.63 5.00 5.85
C SER A 501 -22.07 3.55 6.01
N GLN A 502 -21.28 2.77 6.73
CA GLN A 502 -21.60 1.39 7.09
C GLN A 502 -22.19 1.38 8.50
N ALA A 503 -23.35 0.76 8.73
CA ALA A 503 -23.95 0.71 10.06
C ALA A 503 -24.30 -0.71 10.48
N PHE A 504 -23.91 -1.06 11.71
CA PHE A 504 -23.99 -2.41 12.25
C PHE A 504 -24.80 -2.41 13.55
N GLY A 505 -25.66 -3.41 13.72
CA GLY A 505 -26.38 -3.63 14.97
C GLY A 505 -25.43 -4.11 16.08
N MET A 506 -25.60 -3.58 17.29
CA MET A 506 -24.85 -3.97 18.48
C MET A 506 -25.79 -4.20 19.67
N VAL A 507 -25.32 -4.89 20.71
CA VAL A 507 -26.07 -4.99 21.98
C VAL A 507 -25.72 -3.77 22.84
N SER A 508 -26.72 -3.08 23.41
CA SER A 508 -26.50 -1.79 24.13
C SER A 508 -25.51 -1.84 25.29
N THR A 509 -25.26 -3.02 25.87
CA THR A 509 -24.34 -3.21 27.01
C THR A 509 -22.86 -3.16 26.62
N TYR A 510 -22.53 -3.29 25.33
CA TYR A 510 -21.15 -3.28 24.86
C TYR A 510 -20.62 -1.86 24.68
N ARG A 511 -19.33 -1.68 24.88
CA ARG A 511 -18.60 -0.44 24.56
C ARG A 511 -17.31 -0.74 23.81
N VAL A 512 -16.87 0.22 23.00
CA VAL A 512 -15.57 0.19 22.34
C VAL A 512 -14.50 0.20 23.43
N ALA A 513 -13.60 -0.78 23.38
CA ALA A 513 -12.46 -0.93 24.27
C ALA A 513 -11.15 -0.50 23.61
N GLY A 514 -11.06 -0.59 22.29
CA GLY A 514 -9.93 -0.13 21.50
C GLY A 514 -10.22 -0.24 20.01
N ILE A 515 -9.52 0.57 19.22
CA ILE A 515 -9.54 0.52 17.76
C ILE A 515 -8.07 0.48 17.31
N GLY A 516 -7.73 -0.47 16.46
CA GLY A 516 -6.34 -0.75 16.11
C GLY A 516 -6.23 -2.00 15.25
N ASP A 517 -5.02 -2.33 14.80
CA ASP A 517 -4.78 -3.51 13.96
C ASP A 517 -4.55 -4.73 14.86
N PHE A 518 -5.63 -5.41 15.28
CA PHE A 518 -5.53 -6.56 16.19
C PHE A 518 -5.19 -7.86 15.44
N THR A 519 -5.31 -7.87 14.11
CA THR A 519 -5.04 -9.05 13.25
C THR A 519 -3.67 -9.01 12.57
N GLY A 520 -3.08 -7.83 12.40
CA GLY A 520 -1.81 -7.61 11.71
C GLY A 520 -1.97 -7.56 10.19
N ASP A 521 -3.16 -7.23 9.70
CA ASP A 521 -3.49 -7.19 8.27
C ASP A 521 -3.39 -5.77 7.67
N GLY A 522 -3.02 -4.79 8.50
CA GLY A 522 -2.89 -3.37 8.14
C GLY A 522 -4.17 -2.55 8.33
N ARG A 523 -5.29 -3.18 8.71
CA ARG A 523 -6.59 -2.50 8.89
C ARG A 523 -6.87 -2.25 10.35
N ALA A 524 -7.76 -1.29 10.63
CA ALA A 524 -8.22 -1.00 11.97
C ALA A 524 -9.47 -1.83 12.28
N ASP A 525 -9.33 -2.77 13.21
CA ASP A 525 -10.42 -3.53 13.80
C ASP A 525 -10.99 -2.81 15.02
N VAL A 526 -12.18 -3.22 15.46
CA VAL A 526 -12.84 -2.65 16.65
C VAL A 526 -13.00 -3.70 17.73
N LEU A 527 -12.36 -3.49 18.88
CA LEU A 527 -12.54 -4.33 20.05
C LEU A 527 -13.68 -3.82 20.91
N TRP A 528 -14.63 -4.71 21.21
CA TRP A 528 -15.79 -4.45 22.06
C TRP A 528 -15.70 -5.18 23.38
N ARG A 529 -16.28 -4.59 24.43
CA ARG A 529 -16.30 -5.11 25.80
C ARG A 529 -17.70 -5.02 26.41
N SER A 530 -18.14 -6.08 27.08
CA SER A 530 -19.31 -6.09 27.99
C SER A 530 -18.85 -6.21 29.44
N ASP A 531 -19.21 -5.25 30.30
CA ASP A 531 -18.98 -5.36 31.75
C ASP A 531 -19.93 -6.30 32.47
N LEU A 532 -21.12 -6.51 31.90
CA LEU A 532 -22.12 -7.40 32.47
C LEU A 532 -21.63 -8.85 32.40
N ASP A 533 -21.22 -9.26 31.21
CA ASP A 533 -20.89 -10.66 30.89
C ASP A 533 -19.38 -10.92 30.96
N ARG A 534 -18.57 -9.85 31.04
CA ARG A 534 -17.10 -9.88 31.03
C ARG A 534 -16.51 -10.59 29.82
N PHE A 535 -17.09 -10.35 28.65
CA PHE A 535 -16.59 -10.84 27.36
C PHE A 535 -16.07 -9.73 26.47
N LEU A 536 -15.13 -10.12 25.60
CA LEU A 536 -14.53 -9.30 24.55
C LEU A 536 -14.93 -9.87 23.19
N VAL A 537 -15.35 -8.96 22.31
CA VAL A 537 -15.76 -9.28 20.94
C VAL A 537 -14.94 -8.41 19.99
N LEU A 538 -14.15 -9.05 19.12
CA LEU A 538 -13.40 -8.36 18.08
C LEU A 538 -14.25 -8.29 16.82
N TRP A 539 -14.34 -7.10 16.24
CA TRP A 539 -14.90 -6.86 14.93
C TRP A 539 -13.74 -6.67 13.96
N VAL A 540 -13.39 -7.73 13.25
CA VAL A 540 -12.27 -7.78 12.29
C VAL A 540 -12.69 -7.09 11.01
N ALA A 541 -11.91 -6.12 10.54
CA ALA A 541 -12.18 -5.41 9.30
C ALA A 541 -12.06 -6.37 8.10
N ALA A 542 -13.10 -6.45 7.27
CA ALA A 542 -13.15 -7.36 6.13
C ALA A 542 -13.92 -6.73 4.96
N GLY A 543 -13.19 -6.39 3.89
CA GLY A 543 -13.76 -5.68 2.74
C GLY A 543 -14.34 -4.34 3.17
N GLU A 544 -15.65 -4.17 2.97
CA GLU A 544 -16.39 -2.96 3.37
C GLU A 544 -17.09 -3.14 4.73
N GLY A 545 -16.76 -4.12 5.57
CA GLY A 545 -17.48 -4.32 6.84
C GLY A 545 -16.68 -5.04 7.90
N PHE A 546 -17.38 -5.67 8.86
CA PHE A 546 -16.74 -6.39 9.96
C PHE A 546 -17.21 -7.83 10.10
N GLU A 547 -16.27 -8.72 10.40
CA GLU A 547 -16.54 -10.06 10.92
C GLU A 547 -16.43 -10.08 12.45
N GLN A 548 -17.43 -10.64 13.14
CA GLN A 548 -17.47 -10.64 14.60
C GLN A 548 -16.92 -11.94 15.19
N ARG A 549 -16.03 -11.83 16.18
CA ARG A 549 -15.39 -12.98 16.83
C ARG A 549 -15.32 -12.76 18.34
N ILE A 550 -15.68 -13.77 19.14
CA ILE A 550 -15.47 -13.73 20.59
C ILE A 550 -14.02 -14.10 20.86
N VAL A 551 -13.25 -13.20 21.48
CA VAL A 551 -11.80 -13.34 21.62
C VAL A 551 -11.34 -13.65 23.04
N GLY A 552 -12.22 -13.52 24.04
CA GLY A 552 -11.94 -13.94 25.41
C GLY A 552 -12.89 -13.37 26.44
N GLY A 553 -12.78 -13.88 27.68
CA GLY A 553 -13.38 -13.28 28.87
C GLY A 553 -12.32 -12.64 29.76
N TYR A 554 -12.71 -11.79 30.71
CA TYR A 554 -11.77 -11.14 31.61
C TYR A 554 -12.17 -11.18 33.10
N GLU A 555 -11.17 -11.01 33.94
CA GLU A 555 -11.28 -11.10 35.40
C GLU A 555 -12.00 -9.87 35.99
N PRO A 556 -12.74 -10.01 37.11
CA PRO A 556 -13.33 -8.88 37.82
C PRO A 556 -12.27 -7.84 38.26
N GLY A 557 -12.61 -6.55 38.15
CA GLY A 557 -11.74 -5.44 38.59
C GLY A 557 -10.62 -5.07 37.61
N MET A 558 -10.49 -5.76 36.48
CA MET A 558 -9.56 -5.41 35.41
C MET A 558 -10.17 -4.43 34.40
N HIS A 559 -9.38 -3.44 34.00
CA HIS A 559 -9.76 -2.41 33.05
C HIS A 559 -8.73 -2.32 31.91
N ILE A 560 -9.19 -2.41 30.66
CA ILE A 560 -8.38 -2.03 29.50
C ILE A 560 -8.14 -0.52 29.60
N VAL A 561 -6.88 -0.12 29.67
CA VAL A 561 -6.43 1.28 29.74
C VAL A 561 -5.76 1.73 28.44
N GLY A 562 -5.53 0.81 27.51
CA GLY A 562 -5.32 1.12 26.11
C GLY A 562 -4.79 -0.08 25.33
N VAL A 563 -4.42 0.17 24.06
CA VAL A 563 -4.04 -0.86 23.09
C VAL A 563 -2.84 -0.40 22.27
N GLY A 564 -2.04 -1.35 21.80
CA GLY A 564 -0.83 -1.10 21.00
C GLY A 564 -0.01 -2.37 20.85
N ASP A 565 0.90 -2.42 19.87
CA ASP A 565 1.80 -3.57 19.68
C ASP A 565 2.91 -3.57 20.74
N PHE A 566 2.70 -4.27 21.85
CA PHE A 566 3.65 -4.31 22.97
C PHE A 566 4.76 -5.34 22.77
N ASN A 567 4.62 -6.25 21.81
CA ASN A 567 5.51 -7.40 21.64
C ASN A 567 6.20 -7.46 20.26
N ARG A 568 5.88 -6.50 19.39
CA ARG A 568 6.41 -6.30 18.03
C ARG A 568 6.10 -7.48 17.10
N ASP A 569 4.88 -7.99 17.18
CA ASP A 569 4.36 -9.02 16.28
C ASP A 569 3.39 -8.48 15.22
N GLU A 570 3.38 -7.15 15.07
CA GLU A 570 2.55 -6.37 14.14
C GLU A 570 1.06 -6.40 14.49
N ARG A 571 0.69 -6.86 15.70
CA ARG A 571 -0.69 -6.87 16.20
C ARG A 571 -0.83 -6.00 17.42
N TYR A 572 -1.97 -5.35 17.54
CA TYR A 572 -2.32 -4.58 18.74
C TYR A 572 -2.69 -5.53 19.87
N ASP A 573 -2.02 -5.33 20.99
CA ASP A 573 -2.22 -6.03 22.25
C ASP A 573 -3.05 -5.16 23.22
N LEU A 574 -3.45 -5.74 24.35
CA LEU A 574 -4.28 -5.07 25.37
C LEU A 574 -3.48 -4.77 26.63
N LEU A 575 -3.48 -3.50 27.03
CA LEU A 575 -2.95 -3.08 28.33
C LEU A 575 -4.07 -3.05 29.37
N TRP A 576 -3.96 -3.93 30.36
CA TRP A 576 -4.90 -4.05 31.47
C TRP A 576 -4.34 -3.46 32.74
N ARG A 577 -5.24 -2.89 33.54
CA ARG A 577 -4.94 -2.39 34.87
C ARG A 577 -6.01 -2.77 35.88
N ASN A 578 -5.58 -3.18 37.06
CA ASN A 578 -6.41 -3.25 38.24
C ASN A 578 -6.15 -2.03 39.13
N PHE A 579 -7.11 -1.13 39.23
CA PHE A 579 -6.96 0.10 40.02
C PHE A 579 -6.89 -0.14 41.53
N ALA A 580 -7.39 -1.28 42.03
CA ALA A 580 -7.34 -1.61 43.45
C ALA A 580 -5.97 -2.15 43.88
N THR A 581 -5.31 -2.92 43.01
CA THR A 581 -4.02 -3.56 43.33
C THR A 581 -2.80 -2.87 42.70
N GLY A 582 -3.01 -1.99 41.71
CA GLY A 582 -1.94 -1.43 40.88
C GLY A 582 -1.33 -2.42 39.89
N GLN A 583 -1.85 -3.64 39.81
CA GLN A 583 -1.35 -4.64 38.86
C GLN A 583 -1.63 -4.22 37.43
N MET A 584 -0.63 -4.35 36.56
CA MET A 584 -0.80 -4.26 35.11
C MET A 584 -0.50 -5.58 34.44
N LYS A 585 -1.24 -5.85 33.36
CA LYS A 585 -1.06 -7.02 32.52
C LYS A 585 -1.06 -6.60 31.05
N ILE A 586 -0.28 -7.30 30.24
CA ILE A 586 -0.35 -7.23 28.79
C ILE A 586 -0.87 -8.55 28.28
N TRP A 587 -1.99 -8.46 27.59
CA TRP A 587 -2.57 -9.58 26.88
C TRP A 587 -2.28 -9.41 25.40
N ALA A 588 -1.43 -10.29 24.88
CA ALA A 588 -1.04 -10.27 23.48
C ALA A 588 -2.11 -10.93 22.59
N MET A 589 -2.25 -10.42 21.37
CA MET A 589 -3.13 -11.01 20.35
C MET A 589 -2.38 -12.01 19.49
N ARG A 590 -2.85 -13.26 19.41
CA ARG A 590 -2.29 -14.33 18.56
C ARG A 590 -3.38 -15.11 17.88
N GLU A 591 -3.32 -15.24 16.55
CA GLU A 591 -4.36 -15.92 15.76
C GLU A 591 -5.77 -15.44 16.15
N GLU A 592 -5.88 -14.13 16.40
CA GLU A 592 -7.11 -13.46 16.86
C GLU A 592 -7.66 -13.96 18.21
N ARG A 593 -6.80 -14.53 19.04
CA ARG A 593 -7.09 -14.94 20.41
C ARG A 593 -6.19 -14.19 21.37
N ILE A 594 -6.72 -13.99 22.57
CA ILE A 594 -6.02 -13.34 23.66
C ILE A 594 -5.14 -14.36 24.40
N VAL A 595 -3.86 -14.03 24.58
CA VAL A 595 -2.94 -14.75 25.47
C VAL A 595 -2.26 -13.79 26.44
N GLU A 596 -2.22 -14.12 27.74
CA GLU A 596 -1.45 -13.33 28.70
C GLU A 596 0.05 -13.59 28.49
N GLN A 597 0.86 -12.53 28.38
CA GLN A 597 2.30 -12.66 28.15
C GLN A 597 3.14 -11.97 29.22
N ALA A 598 2.68 -10.85 29.79
CA ALA A 598 3.44 -10.12 30.80
C ALA A 598 2.55 -9.58 31.92
N VAL A 599 3.13 -9.55 33.12
CA VAL A 599 2.55 -8.95 34.33
C VAL A 599 3.62 -8.12 35.01
N ALA A 600 3.32 -6.86 35.31
CA ALA A 600 4.25 -5.96 35.97
C ALA A 600 3.53 -5.10 37.03
N PRO A 601 4.19 -4.78 38.15
CA PRO A 601 3.69 -3.77 39.07
C PRO A 601 3.88 -2.38 38.47
N MET A 602 2.82 -1.57 38.43
CA MET A 602 2.87 -0.14 38.11
C MET A 602 2.21 0.65 39.26
N PRO A 603 2.66 1.88 39.59
CA PRO A 603 2.03 2.63 40.66
C PRO A 603 0.54 2.87 40.41
N GLY A 604 -0.31 2.47 41.35
CA GLY A 604 -1.78 2.47 41.21
C GLY A 604 -2.43 3.85 41.08
N TRP A 605 -1.69 4.92 41.39
CA TRP A 605 -2.16 6.31 41.40
C TRP A 605 -1.83 7.11 40.12
N MET A 606 -1.03 6.57 39.21
CA MET A 606 -0.64 7.24 37.97
C MET A 606 -1.79 7.26 36.95
N GLU A 607 -1.88 8.29 36.12
CA GLU A 607 -2.83 8.39 35.01
C GLU A 607 -2.14 7.99 33.70
N ILE A 608 -2.63 6.95 33.01
CA ILE A 608 -2.11 6.63 31.67
C ILE A 608 -2.63 7.67 30.70
N LEU A 609 -1.72 8.35 30.01
CA LEU A 609 -2.05 9.39 29.05
C LEU A 609 -2.09 8.81 27.63
N ALA A 610 -1.06 8.07 27.24
CA ALA A 610 -0.91 7.62 25.86
C ALA A 610 -0.22 6.26 25.77
N ILE A 611 -0.51 5.55 24.69
CA ILE A 611 0.21 4.34 24.26
C ILE A 611 0.64 4.57 22.81
N GLY A 612 1.90 4.31 22.54
CA GLY A 612 2.50 4.60 21.25
C GLY A 612 3.99 4.29 21.23
N ASP A 613 4.57 4.26 20.04
CA ASP A 613 5.99 4.00 19.84
C ASP A 613 6.74 5.34 19.85
N PHE A 614 7.14 5.83 21.03
CA PHE A 614 7.69 7.18 21.17
C PHE A 614 9.18 7.23 20.86
N ASN A 615 9.89 6.10 20.91
CA ASN A 615 11.33 6.00 20.67
C ASN A 615 11.69 5.43 19.29
N GLY A 616 10.73 4.90 18.56
CA GLY A 616 10.95 4.37 17.23
C GLY A 616 11.63 3.00 17.22
N ASP A 617 11.35 2.13 18.19
CA ASP A 617 11.89 0.76 18.21
C ASP A 617 10.86 -0.31 17.75
N GLY A 618 9.60 0.10 17.56
CA GLY A 618 8.49 -0.75 17.12
C GLY A 618 7.72 -1.43 18.25
N TYR A 619 8.08 -1.19 19.51
CA TYR A 619 7.28 -1.56 20.66
C TYR A 619 6.43 -0.36 21.09
N SER A 620 5.18 -0.62 21.46
CA SER A 620 4.35 0.38 22.12
C SER A 620 4.87 0.62 23.53
N ASP A 621 5.18 1.87 23.82
CA ASP A 621 5.52 2.39 25.13
C ASP A 621 4.26 2.90 25.85
N VAL A 622 4.43 3.30 27.11
CA VAL A 622 3.34 3.85 27.93
C VAL A 622 3.74 5.21 28.50
N VAL A 623 2.99 6.25 28.14
CA VAL A 623 3.12 7.58 28.77
C VAL A 623 2.12 7.71 29.90
N TYR A 624 2.57 8.25 31.03
CA TYR A 624 1.71 8.47 32.19
C TYR A 624 2.05 9.77 32.92
N ALA A 625 1.04 10.36 33.57
CA ALA A 625 1.22 11.47 34.49
C ALA A 625 1.33 10.96 35.93
N ASP A 626 2.25 11.57 36.68
CA ASP A 626 2.44 11.31 38.10
C ASP A 626 1.90 12.46 39.00
N GLY A 627 1.16 13.40 38.39
CA GLY A 627 0.68 14.63 39.02
C GLY A 627 1.68 15.79 38.95
N ALA A 628 2.99 15.53 38.99
CA ALA A 628 4.03 16.55 38.85
C ALA A 628 4.73 16.53 37.49
N ASN A 629 4.86 15.35 36.88
CA ASN A 629 5.60 15.10 35.65
C ASN A 629 4.79 14.25 34.67
N VAL A 630 5.18 14.38 33.40
CA VAL A 630 4.89 13.39 32.36
C VAL A 630 6.08 12.45 32.29
N ASN A 631 5.81 11.16 32.35
CA ASN A 631 6.82 10.09 32.34
C ASN A 631 6.55 9.14 31.18
N LEU A 632 7.61 8.51 30.68
CA LEU A 632 7.57 7.50 29.64
C LEU A 632 8.11 6.18 30.21
N TYR A 633 7.33 5.12 30.11
CA TYR A 633 7.81 3.75 30.23
C TYR A 633 8.15 3.21 28.86
N VAL A 634 9.45 3.20 28.56
CA VAL A 634 10.00 2.61 27.34
C VAL A 634 9.91 1.10 27.42
N ASN A 635 9.34 0.48 26.40
CA ASN A 635 9.12 -0.95 26.31
C ASN A 635 10.21 -1.65 25.49
N GLU A 636 11.01 -2.48 26.14
CA GLU A 636 11.99 -3.33 25.47
C GLU A 636 11.53 -4.80 25.56
N ALA A 637 10.68 -5.22 24.61
CA ALA A 637 10.13 -6.58 24.56
C ALA A 637 9.40 -6.99 25.84
N MET A 638 8.37 -6.21 26.20
CA MET A 638 7.54 -6.33 27.39
C MET A 638 8.30 -6.11 28.72
N ARG A 639 9.44 -5.43 28.67
CA ARG A 639 10.18 -4.95 29.84
C ARG A 639 10.17 -3.43 29.86
N PHE A 640 9.59 -2.85 30.89
CA PHE A 640 9.36 -1.41 30.96
C PHE A 640 10.41 -0.70 31.80
N THR A 641 11.07 0.30 31.21
CA THR A 641 12.05 1.16 31.89
C THR A 641 11.52 2.59 31.93
N GLY A 642 11.48 3.19 33.13
CA GLY A 642 10.90 4.53 33.33
C GLY A 642 11.89 5.67 33.17
N ALA A 643 11.44 6.73 32.50
CA ALA A 643 12.14 8.00 32.42
C ALA A 643 11.16 9.17 32.58
N VAL A 644 11.61 10.25 33.23
CA VAL A 644 10.89 11.52 33.25
C VAL A 644 11.06 12.18 31.88
N VAL A 645 9.95 12.54 31.23
CA VAL A 645 9.96 13.29 29.96
C VAL A 645 10.13 14.78 30.25
N ALA A 646 9.20 15.33 31.03
CA ALA A 646 9.16 16.74 31.42
C ALA A 646 8.24 16.94 32.64
N GLY A 647 8.29 18.13 33.24
CA GLY A 647 7.26 18.55 34.19
C GLY A 647 5.88 18.58 33.54
N HIS A 648 4.83 18.28 34.29
CA HIS A 648 3.46 18.29 33.78
C HIS A 648 3.09 19.72 33.37
N PRO A 649 2.70 19.97 32.11
CA PRO A 649 2.50 21.33 31.61
C PRO A 649 1.27 22.01 32.23
N GLY A 650 0.41 21.25 32.92
CA GLY A 650 -0.92 21.67 33.36
C GLY A 650 -1.93 21.72 32.22
N TRP A 651 -1.52 21.35 31.02
CA TRP A 651 -2.34 21.23 29.81
C TRP A 651 -2.99 19.84 29.77
N THR A 652 -4.12 19.73 29.07
CA THR A 652 -4.86 18.46 28.93
C THR A 652 -4.31 17.65 27.77
N TYR A 653 -4.02 16.37 27.98
CA TYR A 653 -3.65 15.45 26.91
C TYR A 653 -4.81 15.29 25.91
N VAL A 654 -4.50 15.28 24.62
CA VAL A 654 -5.48 15.23 23.53
C VAL A 654 -5.40 13.94 22.75
N ALA A 655 -4.24 13.67 22.16
CA ALA A 655 -4.06 12.56 21.23
C ALA A 655 -2.58 12.19 21.09
N THR A 656 -2.33 10.98 20.61
CA THR A 656 -1.00 10.47 20.29
C THR A 656 -0.96 9.84 18.90
N GLY A 657 0.17 10.01 18.20
CA GLY A 657 0.36 9.44 16.88
C GLY A 657 1.57 10.02 16.16
N ASP A 658 2.12 9.31 15.18
CA ASP A 658 3.19 9.81 14.31
C ASP A 658 2.64 10.88 13.34
N TYR A 659 2.56 12.11 13.84
CA TYR A 659 1.94 13.25 13.17
C TYR A 659 2.89 14.02 12.24
N ASN A 660 4.17 13.66 12.25
CA ASN A 660 5.20 14.28 11.42
C ASN A 660 5.84 13.28 10.42
N GLY A 661 5.46 12.01 10.51
CA GLY A 661 5.91 10.93 9.63
C GLY A 661 7.33 10.46 9.89
N ASP A 662 7.90 10.68 11.07
CA ASP A 662 9.27 10.27 11.43
C ASP A 662 9.37 8.90 12.08
N GLY A 663 8.24 8.21 12.19
CA GLY A 663 8.17 6.88 12.76
C GLY A 663 8.20 6.83 14.28
N ARG A 664 8.04 7.97 14.95
CA ARG A 664 7.83 8.07 16.39
C ARG A 664 6.50 8.75 16.66
N ASP A 665 5.75 8.22 17.60
CA ASP A 665 4.50 8.83 18.01
C ASP A 665 4.77 10.15 18.76
N ASP A 666 4.04 11.20 18.39
CA ASP A 666 4.06 12.52 19.00
C ASP A 666 2.86 12.68 19.95
N MET A 667 2.90 13.69 20.83
CA MET A 667 1.80 13.99 21.76
C MET A 667 1.20 15.37 21.53
N TYR A 668 -0.13 15.45 21.43
CA TYR A 668 -0.86 16.72 21.43
C TYR A 668 -1.42 17.07 22.81
N TRP A 669 -1.32 18.35 23.15
CA TRP A 669 -1.78 18.93 24.40
C TRP A 669 -2.63 20.17 24.13
N ALA A 670 -3.76 20.31 24.82
CA ALA A 670 -4.60 21.49 24.78
C ALA A 670 -4.40 22.35 26.04
N ASN A 671 -4.25 23.66 25.86
CA ASN A 671 -4.12 24.56 26.99
C ASN A 671 -5.41 24.59 27.83
N PRO A 672 -5.33 24.96 29.12
CA PRO A 672 -6.52 25.01 29.99
C PRO A 672 -7.64 25.95 29.50
N ALA A 673 -7.28 26.96 28.71
CA ALA A 673 -8.24 27.89 28.12
C ALA A 673 -8.99 27.29 26.91
N GLY A 674 -8.54 26.15 26.37
CA GLY A 674 -9.12 25.54 25.17
C GLY A 674 -8.93 26.41 23.92
N THR A 675 -7.87 27.21 23.85
CA THR A 675 -7.56 28.12 22.73
C THR A 675 -6.26 27.77 21.98
N THR A 676 -5.46 26.81 22.43
CA THR A 676 -4.16 26.49 21.81
C THR A 676 -3.80 25.02 21.99
N LEU A 677 -3.26 24.42 20.93
CA LEU A 677 -2.58 23.13 20.94
C LEU A 677 -1.08 23.31 20.99
N SER A 678 -0.40 22.37 21.66
CA SER A 678 1.03 22.14 21.57
C SER A 678 1.27 20.69 21.18
N ARG A 679 2.10 20.46 20.15
CA ARG A 679 2.55 19.11 19.79
C ARG A 679 3.93 18.89 20.33
N TRP A 680 4.12 18.00 21.28
CA TRP A 680 5.44 17.51 21.65
C TRP A 680 5.90 16.52 20.60
N VAL A 681 6.93 16.90 19.86
CA VAL A 681 7.62 16.02 18.91
C VAL A 681 8.61 15.18 19.70
N MET A 682 8.49 13.86 19.61
CA MET A 682 9.14 12.95 20.55
C MET A 682 10.35 12.21 19.94
N ASP A 683 11.33 11.90 20.79
CA ASP A 683 12.45 10.99 20.55
C ASP A 683 12.73 10.23 21.85
N GLY A 684 11.95 9.18 22.06
CA GLY A 684 11.82 8.49 23.33
C GLY A 684 11.44 9.48 24.45
N PRO A 685 12.19 9.54 25.56
CA PRO A 685 11.87 10.46 26.66
C PRO A 685 12.27 11.92 26.36
N ARG A 686 12.73 12.26 25.16
CA ARG A 686 13.15 13.62 24.80
C ARG A 686 12.10 14.31 23.93
N ILE A 687 11.80 15.57 24.25
CA ILE A 687 11.01 16.46 23.39
C ILE A 687 11.99 17.19 22.46
N VAL A 688 11.92 16.94 21.16
CA VAL A 688 12.82 17.55 20.15
C VAL A 688 12.25 18.84 19.55
N ALA A 689 10.93 19.00 19.55
CA ALA A 689 10.25 20.23 19.19
C ALA A 689 8.87 20.32 19.87
N ASN A 690 8.32 21.53 20.01
CA ASN A 690 7.02 21.75 20.63
C ASN A 690 6.17 22.83 19.91
N PRO A 691 5.92 22.70 18.58
CA PRO A 691 5.14 23.69 17.84
C PRO A 691 3.75 23.90 18.47
N THR A 692 3.24 25.13 18.36
CA THR A 692 1.93 25.51 18.88
C THR A 692 1.00 25.98 17.77
N GLN A 693 -0.29 25.75 17.96
CA GLN A 693 -1.34 26.11 17.01
C GLN A 693 -2.55 26.67 17.75
N ALA A 694 -3.04 27.83 17.35
CA ALA A 694 -4.26 28.40 17.92
C ALA A 694 -5.49 27.56 17.50
N LEU A 695 -6.39 27.32 18.45
CA LEU A 695 -7.69 26.70 18.17
C LEU A 695 -8.68 27.79 17.71
N PRO A 696 -9.50 27.57 16.67
CA PRO A 696 -10.51 28.52 16.24
C PRO A 696 -11.56 28.79 17.33
N ASP A 697 -11.91 30.07 17.54
CA ASP A 697 -12.86 30.47 18.57
C ASP A 697 -14.21 29.75 18.40
N GLY A 698 -14.76 29.22 19.50
CA GLY A 698 -16.06 28.56 19.54
C GLY A 698 -16.10 27.13 19.02
N HIS A 699 -14.97 26.52 18.63
CA HIS A 699 -14.92 25.14 18.12
C HIS A 699 -14.36 24.18 19.17
N ALA A 700 -14.95 22.98 19.28
CA ALA A 700 -14.42 21.92 20.14
C ALA A 700 -13.58 20.94 19.31
N LEU A 701 -12.37 20.59 19.76
CA LEU A 701 -11.56 19.57 19.08
C LEU A 701 -12.12 18.17 19.36
N VAL A 702 -12.24 17.36 18.31
CA VAL A 702 -12.87 16.02 18.35
C VAL A 702 -11.87 14.90 18.09
N GLY A 703 -10.82 15.17 17.33
CA GLY A 703 -9.77 14.21 17.01
C GLY A 703 -8.61 14.84 16.25
N ILE A 704 -7.48 14.14 16.25
CA ILE A 704 -6.29 14.47 15.46
C ILE A 704 -5.86 13.19 14.76
N VAL A 705 -5.79 13.23 13.44
CA VAL A 705 -5.38 12.09 12.62
C VAL A 705 -4.27 12.53 11.66
N ARG A 706 -3.58 11.57 11.03
CA ARG A 706 -2.63 11.88 9.96
C ARG A 706 -3.34 11.82 8.61
N GLY A 707 -3.14 12.84 7.78
CA GLY A 707 -3.62 12.83 6.40
C GLY A 707 -2.90 11.82 5.50
N PRO A 708 -3.31 11.65 4.24
CA PRO A 708 -2.78 10.63 3.33
C PRO A 708 -1.26 10.67 3.16
N GLY A 709 -0.64 9.51 2.90
CA GLY A 709 0.78 9.16 3.11
C GLY A 709 1.86 10.04 2.45
N TYR A 710 1.49 11.01 1.63
CA TYR A 710 2.40 11.97 1.00
C TYR A 710 2.48 13.34 1.70
N ARG A 711 1.64 13.60 2.73
CA ARG A 711 1.73 14.80 3.58
C ARG A 711 2.24 14.43 4.96
N ALA A 712 3.30 15.11 5.40
CA ALA A 712 3.90 14.94 6.72
C ALA A 712 3.26 15.87 7.77
N GLU A 713 1.93 15.98 7.77
CA GLU A 713 1.20 16.88 8.69
C GLU A 713 -0.10 16.24 9.21
N ALA A 714 -0.46 16.59 10.44
CA ALA A 714 -1.69 16.16 11.09
C ALA A 714 -2.91 16.94 10.58
N ASP A 715 -4.02 16.23 10.45
CA ASP A 715 -5.34 16.80 10.20
C ASP A 715 -6.10 16.93 11.53
N LEU A 716 -6.63 18.13 11.79
CA LEU A 716 -7.38 18.46 13.00
C LEU A 716 -8.88 18.44 12.73
N ILE A 717 -9.65 17.75 13.58
CA ILE A 717 -11.10 17.55 13.42
C ILE A 717 -11.85 18.35 14.48
N TRP A 718 -12.74 19.26 14.06
CA TRP A 718 -13.46 20.19 14.95
C TRP A 718 -14.97 19.98 14.95
N ASP A 719 -15.67 19.98 16.10
CA ASP A 719 -17.13 20.07 16.24
C ASP A 719 -17.55 21.53 16.31
N VAL A 720 -18.55 21.93 15.52
CA VAL A 720 -19.14 23.27 15.52
C VAL A 720 -20.41 23.27 16.36
N PRO A 721 -20.56 24.19 17.34
CA PRO A 721 -21.74 24.24 18.20
C PRO A 721 -23.04 24.49 17.42
N LYS A 722 -24.15 23.95 17.95
CA LYS A 722 -25.51 24.27 17.48
C LYS A 722 -25.75 25.79 17.51
N GLY A 723 -26.01 26.39 16.35
CA GLY A 723 -26.58 27.74 16.23
C GLY A 723 -25.68 28.84 15.68
N SER A 724 -24.50 28.54 15.11
CA SER A 724 -23.77 29.52 14.29
C SER A 724 -24.53 29.78 12.97
N ALA A 725 -24.60 31.06 12.59
CA ALA A 725 -25.64 31.61 11.72
C ALA A 725 -25.71 31.02 10.28
N ASN A 726 -26.95 30.95 9.76
CA ASN A 726 -27.39 30.52 8.41
C ASN A 726 -27.68 29.02 8.17
N VAL A 727 -28.47 28.38 9.05
CA VAL A 727 -29.14 27.13 8.70
C VAL A 727 -30.64 27.28 8.94
N ASP A 728 -31.40 27.23 7.85
CA ASP A 728 -32.87 27.34 7.81
C ASP A 728 -33.52 26.38 8.82
N GLU A 729 -34.56 26.83 9.53
CA GLU A 729 -35.16 26.23 10.76
C GLU A 729 -35.75 24.81 10.62
N ARG A 730 -35.45 24.06 9.55
CA ARG A 730 -35.91 22.68 9.32
C ARG A 730 -34.80 21.63 9.14
N SER A 731 -33.53 22.01 9.32
CA SER A 731 -32.39 21.10 9.16
C SER A 731 -31.43 21.28 10.34
N ILE A 732 -31.24 20.26 11.18
CA ILE A 732 -30.20 20.30 12.22
C ILE A 732 -28.88 19.99 11.53
N ALA A 733 -28.08 21.01 11.25
CA ALA A 733 -26.73 20.82 10.75
C ALA A 733 -25.71 20.77 11.88
N ARG A 734 -24.77 19.82 11.83
CA ARG A 734 -23.49 19.91 12.55
C ARG A 734 -22.43 20.28 11.53
N GLN A 735 -21.61 21.28 11.83
CA GLN A 735 -20.51 21.67 10.98
C GLN A 735 -19.22 21.09 11.57
N PHE A 736 -18.29 20.68 10.73
CA PHE A 736 -16.95 20.27 11.13
C PHE A 736 -15.93 21.12 10.37
N LEU A 737 -14.78 21.37 10.96
CA LEU A 737 -13.62 21.86 10.22
C LEU A 737 -12.59 20.74 10.11
N VAL A 738 -11.94 20.65 8.96
CA VAL A 738 -10.69 19.93 8.76
C VAL A 738 -9.76 20.88 8.02
N ASN A 739 -8.65 21.29 8.66
CA ASN A 739 -7.65 22.21 8.11
C ASN A 739 -8.24 23.50 7.49
N GLY A 740 -9.26 24.09 8.12
CA GLY A 740 -9.86 25.35 7.67
C GLY A 740 -10.86 25.23 6.52
N MET A 741 -11.26 24.01 6.13
CA MET A 741 -12.40 23.77 5.23
C MET A 741 -13.69 23.53 6.01
N ASP A 742 -14.78 24.22 5.62
CA ASP A 742 -16.11 24.07 6.21
C ASP A 742 -16.81 22.81 5.70
N PHE A 743 -17.24 21.94 6.61
CA PHE A 743 -18.04 20.74 6.30
C PHE A 743 -19.40 20.85 6.96
N VAL A 744 -20.49 20.83 6.19
CA VAL A 744 -21.86 20.90 6.72
C VAL A 744 -22.54 19.54 6.59
N TYR A 745 -22.87 18.90 7.72
CA TYR A 745 -23.72 17.72 7.76
C TYR A 745 -25.19 18.13 7.80
N TYR A 746 -26.06 17.48 7.04
CA TYR A 746 -27.52 17.69 7.11
C TYR A 746 -28.17 16.46 7.74
N ASP A 747 -28.74 16.63 8.92
CA ASP A 747 -29.53 15.57 9.53
C ASP A 747 -30.92 15.50 8.86
N ARG A 748 -31.28 14.34 8.30
CA ARG A 748 -32.64 14.11 7.78
C ARG A 748 -33.57 13.50 8.84
N TYR A 749 -33.06 13.08 10.01
CA TYR A 749 -33.86 12.50 11.10
C TYR A 749 -33.25 12.75 12.49
N PRO A 750 -34.01 13.23 13.49
CA PRO A 750 -33.47 13.52 14.82
C PRO A 750 -33.06 12.21 15.54
N VAL A 751 -31.80 11.79 15.41
CA VAL A 751 -31.27 10.64 16.17
C VAL A 751 -29.83 10.87 16.64
N TYR A 752 -29.58 10.63 17.93
CA TYR A 752 -28.35 10.96 18.65
C TYR A 752 -27.17 10.03 18.28
N TRP A 753 -26.46 10.37 17.20
CA TRP A 753 -25.13 9.82 16.90
C TRP A 753 -24.03 10.59 17.66
N GLU A 754 -23.10 9.86 18.25
CA GLU A 754 -21.92 10.37 18.97
C GLU A 754 -20.64 9.86 18.29
N ILE A 755 -19.62 10.71 18.16
CA ILE A 755 -18.30 10.31 17.65
C ILE A 755 -17.59 9.48 18.74
N VAL A 756 -16.95 8.39 18.33
CA VAL A 756 -16.10 7.60 19.21
C VAL A 756 -14.75 8.31 19.32
N PRO A 757 -14.32 8.72 20.52
CA PRO A 757 -13.06 9.44 20.69
C PRO A 757 -11.88 8.63 20.17
N MET A 758 -11.06 9.28 19.34
CA MET A 758 -9.77 8.78 18.85
C MET A 758 -8.68 9.27 19.79
N ARG A 759 -8.28 8.42 20.73
CA ARG A 759 -7.23 8.70 21.72
C ARG A 759 -6.10 7.71 21.58
#